data_AF-A0A955VTX7-F1
#
_entry.id   AF-A0A955VTX7-F1
#
_cell.length_a   1.000
_cell.length_b   1.000
_cell.length_c   1.000
_cell.angle_alpha   90.00
_cell.angle_beta   90.00
_cell.angle_gamma   90.00
#
_symmetry.space_group_name_H-M   'P 1'
#
loop_
_entity.id
_entity.type
_entity.pdbx_description
1 polymer ?
#
loop_
_entity_poly.entity_id
_entity_poly.type
_entity_poly.pdbx_seq_one_letter_code
_entity_poly.pdbx_strand_id
1 'polypeptide(L)'
;MVRLLALCAVIGWGGTAFAQVTRFSEDVARSIDAGLAYLDGRGAFNNPSSAGDAAGLAALALLEKRESADPNALFQGYANANAADRARLDRVMAFIIARSRNANFYAYREGGDAMALSVYLRTGGPQRNEAVASLNAIFDRMRANQGAGGYWCYNNGGCEDSSTTQLVMAGLAAARGVYGDPNFADANRLNQLNQAVSRCGAGYDANGRAGNLEAGEEGHGYRTGNDPSYQQTASGLWAQIIGGFDLNHRSVQSFLRWQRNRYNYTTIAGANNGWSQSYHYYLWSSAKAYTFLEDSQVQPAGNNLSTANLGVLAANAAPAFGARQLHLDPAGVGRVRWGNEGAGYYNDVREPARWYFDYAYTLMQYQADNGRFNNPPGNSEWNEYSSQSYAILVLERSVGGGCVDTDEDGICDGDDNCAQVANPLQEDADGDGLGDVCDNCPNIQNRDQGDRDGDAVGDECDICPDNQNPDQGDRDGDGRGDACDNCTDVQNPDQADSDGDGLGDFCDDCEGDPRAEACNGEDDDCDGFIDEDFGDGGAGGACETGLPGVCAEGINVCDDGGFRCEPAVMPGDEFCDGLDNDCDGATDEGVDVAGGVCASGLPGICAEGIPACINGDLDCSPAESAVDEICDARDNDCDGTID
;
A
#
# COMPACT_ATOMS: atom_id res chain seq x y z
N MET A 1 35.98 42.26 -11.36
CA MET A 1 34.69 42.74 -11.90
C MET A 1 34.25 41.77 -12.98
N VAL A 2 32.95 41.46 -13.02
CA VAL A 2 32.29 40.36 -13.76
C VAL A 2 32.35 39.01 -13.03
N ARG A 3 31.29 38.68 -12.28
CA ARG A 3 30.93 37.32 -11.86
C ARG A 3 29.96 36.78 -12.92
N LEU A 4 30.36 35.71 -13.60
CA LEU A 4 29.53 34.90 -14.48
C LEU A 4 28.63 34.00 -13.60
N LEU A 5 27.36 33.89 -13.96
CA LEU A 5 26.41 32.91 -13.40
C LEU A 5 26.90 31.48 -13.71
N ALA A 6 26.93 30.62 -12.70
CA ALA A 6 27.00 29.18 -12.87
C ALA A 6 25.56 28.63 -12.87
N LEU A 7 25.14 28.08 -14.01
CA LEU A 7 24.07 27.09 -14.08
C LEU A 7 24.56 25.84 -13.33
N CYS A 8 23.84 25.42 -12.29
CA CYS A 8 23.82 24.01 -11.90
C CYS A 8 22.54 23.40 -12.47
N ALA A 9 22.71 22.62 -13.54
CA ALA A 9 21.75 21.60 -13.92
C ALA A 9 21.99 20.41 -12.98
N VAL A 10 21.02 20.09 -12.13
CA VAL A 10 20.92 18.77 -11.50
C VAL A 10 19.85 18.02 -12.26
N ILE A 11 20.29 17.02 -13.00
CA ILE A 11 19.46 15.95 -13.53
C ILE A 11 19.15 15.06 -12.33
N GLY A 12 17.87 14.99 -11.95
CA GLY A 12 17.33 14.01 -11.00
C GLY A 12 16.11 13.38 -11.63
N TRP A 13 16.17 12.06 -11.85
CA TRP A 13 15.04 11.21 -12.23
C TRP A 13 14.46 10.58 -10.95
N GLY A 14 13.14 10.38 -10.92
CA GLY A 14 12.37 9.80 -9.81
C GLY A 14 11.15 10.68 -9.50
N GLY A 15 9.95 10.19 -9.81
CA GLY A 15 8.77 11.02 -10.05
C GLY A 15 8.06 11.45 -8.78
N THR A 16 8.15 12.75 -8.45
CA THR A 16 7.07 13.41 -7.72
C THR A 16 5.82 13.33 -8.59
N ALA A 17 4.75 12.68 -8.14
CA ALA A 17 3.43 12.86 -8.74
C ALA A 17 3.03 14.35 -8.55
N PHE A 18 3.46 15.20 -9.48
CA PHE A 18 3.02 16.58 -9.57
C PHE A 18 1.48 16.58 -9.61
N ALA A 19 0.84 17.53 -8.90
CA ALA A 19 -0.58 17.82 -9.07
C ALA A 19 -0.95 17.73 -10.56
N GLN A 20 -1.89 16.87 -10.90
CA GLN A 20 -2.11 16.51 -12.29
C GLN A 20 -2.93 17.61 -12.96
N VAL A 21 -2.21 18.51 -13.63
CA VAL A 21 -2.80 19.68 -14.28
C VAL A 21 -3.54 19.25 -15.56
N THR A 22 -4.87 19.27 -15.51
CA THR A 22 -5.76 19.12 -16.67
C THR A 22 -6.16 20.50 -17.17
N ARG A 23 -6.68 20.59 -18.41
CA ARG A 23 -7.24 21.84 -18.94
C ARG A 23 -8.35 22.41 -18.05
N PHE A 24 -9.13 21.53 -17.46
CA PHE A 24 -10.22 21.91 -16.58
C PHE A 24 -9.67 22.47 -15.29
N SER A 25 -8.72 21.78 -14.65
CA SER A 25 -8.14 22.25 -13.39
C SER A 25 -7.37 23.57 -13.55
N GLU A 26 -6.73 23.83 -14.70
CA GLU A 26 -6.14 25.13 -15.03
C GLU A 26 -7.17 26.26 -15.17
N ASP A 27 -8.30 26.00 -15.83
CA ASP A 27 -9.35 27.00 -16.03
C ASP A 27 -10.03 27.32 -14.69
N VAL A 28 -10.24 26.31 -13.85
CA VAL A 28 -10.76 26.48 -12.49
C VAL A 28 -9.79 27.28 -11.63
N ALA A 29 -8.49 26.95 -11.63
CA ALA A 29 -7.47 27.69 -10.87
C ALA A 29 -7.44 29.18 -11.26
N ARG A 30 -7.52 29.49 -12.56
CA ARG A 30 -7.59 30.87 -13.06
C ARG A 30 -8.90 31.57 -12.68
N SER A 31 -10.00 30.83 -12.64
CA SER A 31 -11.30 31.34 -12.17
C SER A 31 -11.24 31.72 -10.69
N ILE A 32 -10.61 30.89 -9.85
CA ILE A 32 -10.36 31.18 -8.42
C ILE A 32 -9.52 32.45 -8.29
N ASP A 33 -8.39 32.55 -8.99
CA ASP A 33 -7.51 33.72 -8.95
C ASP A 33 -8.24 35.02 -9.36
N ALA A 34 -9.05 34.96 -10.41
CA ALA A 34 -9.84 36.10 -10.86
C ALA A 34 -10.91 36.51 -9.82
N GLY A 35 -11.54 35.53 -9.17
CA GLY A 35 -12.50 35.76 -8.08
C GLY A 35 -11.86 36.41 -6.85
N LEU A 36 -10.69 35.93 -6.44
CA LEU A 36 -9.92 36.51 -5.34
C LEU A 36 -9.46 37.93 -5.66
N ALA A 37 -9.01 38.17 -6.89
CA ALA A 37 -8.66 39.51 -7.35
C ALA A 37 -9.87 40.47 -7.35
N TYR A 38 -11.05 39.98 -7.72
CA TYR A 38 -12.29 40.75 -7.62
C TYR A 38 -12.60 41.13 -6.17
N LEU A 39 -12.58 40.18 -5.24
CA LEU A 39 -12.79 40.42 -3.81
C LEU A 39 -11.78 41.44 -3.24
N ASP A 40 -10.51 41.34 -3.63
CA ASP A 40 -9.46 42.28 -3.25
C ASP A 40 -9.79 43.71 -3.73
N GLY A 41 -10.22 43.84 -4.98
CA GLY A 41 -10.66 45.11 -5.59
C GLY A 41 -11.91 45.73 -4.95
N ARG A 42 -12.76 44.91 -4.30
CA ARG A 42 -13.90 45.39 -3.51
C ARG A 42 -13.52 45.78 -2.08
N GLY A 43 -12.31 45.42 -1.65
CA GLY A 43 -11.77 45.76 -0.33
C GLY A 43 -11.88 44.63 0.69
N ALA A 44 -12.23 43.40 0.31
CA ALA A 44 -12.39 42.29 1.25
C ALA A 44 -11.14 42.03 2.10
N PHE A 45 -9.94 42.25 1.55
CA PHE A 45 -8.66 42.04 2.24
C PHE A 45 -7.96 43.34 2.65
N ASN A 46 -8.10 44.42 1.86
CA ASN A 46 -7.44 45.70 2.13
C ASN A 46 -8.23 46.58 3.11
N ASN A 47 -9.56 46.43 3.14
CA ASN A 47 -10.43 47.04 4.13
C ASN A 47 -11.48 46.01 4.60
N PRO A 48 -11.08 45.02 5.41
CA PRO A 48 -11.94 43.90 5.82
C PRO A 48 -13.29 44.30 6.42
N SER A 49 -13.39 45.50 7.00
CA SER A 49 -14.65 46.05 7.49
C SER A 49 -15.73 46.21 6.40
N SER A 50 -15.32 46.37 5.14
CA SER A 50 -16.23 46.46 3.97
C SER A 50 -16.97 45.16 3.69
N ALA A 51 -16.34 44.01 3.96
CA ALA A 51 -16.97 42.70 3.85
C ALA A 51 -17.94 42.42 5.01
N GLY A 52 -17.87 43.21 6.09
CA GLY A 52 -18.75 43.09 7.25
C GLY A 52 -18.73 41.67 7.81
N ASP A 53 -19.90 41.09 8.02
CA ASP A 53 -20.02 39.73 8.55
C ASP A 53 -19.46 38.65 7.62
N ALA A 54 -19.27 38.92 6.32
CA ALA A 54 -18.69 37.98 5.36
C ALA A 54 -17.15 37.94 5.37
N ALA A 55 -16.48 38.76 6.18
CA ALA A 55 -15.01 38.80 6.24
C ALA A 55 -14.37 37.44 6.52
N GLY A 56 -14.97 36.61 7.37
CA GLY A 56 -14.51 35.24 7.63
C GLY A 56 -14.58 34.34 6.38
N LEU A 57 -15.66 34.40 5.60
CA LEU A 57 -15.77 33.66 4.33
C LEU A 57 -14.77 34.14 3.28
N ALA A 58 -14.51 35.46 3.23
CA ALA A 58 -13.49 36.00 2.32
C ALA A 58 -12.08 35.56 2.72
N ALA A 59 -11.76 35.58 4.02
CA ALA A 59 -10.50 35.05 4.54
C ALA A 59 -10.36 33.56 4.22
N LEU A 60 -11.43 32.79 4.44
CA LEU A 60 -11.47 31.36 4.16
C LEU A 60 -11.17 31.05 2.69
N ALA A 61 -11.80 31.76 1.75
CA ALA A 61 -11.54 31.60 0.33
C ALA A 61 -10.08 31.91 -0.07
N LEU A 62 -9.36 32.72 0.72
CA LEU A 62 -7.93 32.96 0.48
C LEU A 62 -7.05 31.92 1.18
N LEU A 63 -7.45 31.47 2.39
CA LEU A 63 -6.75 30.44 3.15
C LEU A 63 -6.83 29.08 2.47
N GLU A 64 -7.98 28.75 1.88
CA GLU A 64 -8.25 27.45 1.26
C GLU A 64 -7.84 27.35 -0.21
N LYS A 65 -7.20 28.41 -0.71
CA LYS A 65 -6.59 28.39 -2.03
C LYS A 65 -5.59 27.23 -2.14
N ARG A 66 -5.71 26.46 -3.21
CA ARG A 66 -4.79 25.37 -3.57
C ARG A 66 -3.85 25.81 -4.68
N GLU A 67 -2.73 25.10 -4.83
CA GLU A 67 -1.80 25.32 -5.95
C GLU A 67 -2.44 25.08 -7.31
N SER A 68 -3.38 24.13 -7.39
CA SER A 68 -4.24 23.92 -8.56
C SER A 68 -5.64 23.47 -8.12
N ALA A 69 -6.57 23.36 -9.07
CA ALA A 69 -7.91 22.85 -8.79
C ALA A 69 -8.00 21.31 -8.75
N ASP A 70 -6.87 20.62 -8.86
CA ASP A 70 -6.79 19.20 -8.53
C ASP A 70 -7.12 19.01 -7.04
N PRO A 71 -8.07 18.13 -6.66
CA PRO A 71 -8.36 17.85 -5.25
C PRO A 71 -7.14 17.41 -4.45
N ASN A 72 -6.16 16.77 -5.09
CA ASN A 72 -4.91 16.31 -4.47
C ASN A 72 -3.83 17.41 -4.44
N ALA A 73 -4.10 18.60 -5.00
CA ALA A 73 -3.15 19.70 -4.93
C ALA A 73 -2.98 20.19 -3.50
N LEU A 74 -1.72 20.50 -3.17
CA LEU A 74 -1.34 20.99 -1.85
C LEU A 74 -2.15 22.23 -1.46
N PHE A 75 -2.64 22.16 -0.23
CA PHE A 75 -3.30 23.25 0.45
C PHE A 75 -2.29 24.36 0.76
N GLN A 76 -2.56 25.62 0.36
CA GLN A 76 -1.61 26.69 0.64
C GLN A 76 -1.64 27.11 2.12
N GLY A 77 -2.83 27.30 2.69
CA GLY A 77 -2.97 27.81 4.04
C GLY A 77 -2.24 29.14 4.26
N TYR A 78 -1.86 29.44 5.50
CA TYR A 78 -1.07 30.63 5.79
C TYR A 78 0.42 30.47 5.46
N ALA A 79 1.04 29.36 5.90
CA ALA A 79 2.48 29.16 5.79
C ALA A 79 2.97 29.14 4.34
N ASN A 80 2.25 28.43 3.46
CA ASN A 80 2.65 28.25 2.06
C ASN A 80 2.11 29.34 1.13
N ALA A 81 1.25 30.25 1.62
CA ALA A 81 0.79 31.39 0.83
C ALA A 81 1.97 32.30 0.42
N ASN A 82 1.89 32.88 -0.78
CA ASN A 82 2.89 33.84 -1.23
C ASN A 82 2.88 35.13 -0.39
N ALA A 83 3.89 35.98 -0.53
CA ALA A 83 4.04 37.19 0.29
C ALA A 83 2.86 38.18 0.17
N ALA A 84 2.22 38.29 -1.00
CA ALA A 84 1.08 39.18 -1.20
C ALA A 84 -0.18 38.64 -0.50
N ASP A 85 -0.42 37.34 -0.61
CA ASP A 85 -1.55 36.67 0.01
C ASP A 85 -1.39 36.59 1.53
N ARG A 86 -0.18 36.34 2.06
CA ARG A 86 0.10 36.47 3.50
C ARG A 86 -0.19 37.86 4.03
N ALA A 87 0.20 38.91 3.31
CA ALA A 87 -0.10 40.29 3.72
C ALA A 87 -1.61 40.58 3.72
N ARG A 88 -2.37 40.00 2.78
CA ARG A 88 -3.85 40.07 2.76
C ARG A 88 -4.45 39.33 3.95
N LEU A 89 -3.97 38.12 4.23
CA LEU A 89 -4.36 37.29 5.37
C LEU A 89 -4.10 38.01 6.69
N ASP A 90 -2.92 38.59 6.88
CA ASP A 90 -2.57 39.34 8.10
C ASP A 90 -3.58 40.45 8.41
N ARG A 91 -4.04 41.19 7.38
CA ARG A 91 -5.04 42.26 7.55
C ARG A 91 -6.42 41.73 7.93
N VAL A 92 -6.93 40.74 7.21
CA VAL A 92 -8.27 40.20 7.46
C VAL A 92 -8.33 39.41 8.77
N MET A 93 -7.28 38.64 9.10
CA MET A 93 -7.20 37.90 10.36
C MET A 93 -7.06 38.84 11.57
N ALA A 94 -6.26 39.91 11.47
CA ALA A 94 -6.20 40.91 12.53
C ALA A 94 -7.57 41.57 12.78
N PHE A 95 -8.35 41.83 11.73
CA PHE A 95 -9.71 42.35 11.85
C PHE A 95 -10.66 41.34 12.54
N ILE A 96 -10.61 40.07 12.16
CA ILE A 96 -11.41 38.99 12.76
C ILE A 96 -11.06 38.82 14.25
N ILE A 97 -9.77 38.78 14.57
CA ILE A 97 -9.27 38.66 15.95
C ILE A 97 -9.69 39.86 16.80
N ALA A 98 -9.67 41.07 16.24
CA ALA A 98 -10.08 42.26 16.97
C ALA A 98 -11.59 42.27 17.25
N ARG A 99 -12.43 41.85 16.28
CA ARG A 99 -13.90 41.90 16.43
C ARG A 99 -14.45 40.80 17.32
N SER A 100 -13.80 39.64 17.37
CA SER A 100 -14.23 38.47 18.18
C SER A 100 -14.36 38.79 19.67
N ARG A 101 -13.58 39.76 20.18
CA ARG A 101 -13.50 40.12 21.60
C ARG A 101 -14.71 40.89 22.13
N ASN A 102 -15.46 41.58 21.26
CA ASN A 102 -16.56 42.48 21.64
C ASN A 102 -17.87 42.22 20.86
N ALA A 103 -17.98 41.04 20.25
CA ALA A 103 -19.10 40.70 19.37
C ALA A 103 -20.26 40.04 20.13
N ASN A 104 -21.49 40.50 19.85
CA ASN A 104 -22.71 39.78 20.20
C ASN A 104 -22.88 38.57 19.27
N PHE A 105 -23.36 37.44 19.76
CA PHE A 105 -23.56 36.25 18.92
C PHE A 105 -24.35 36.57 17.64
N TYR A 106 -23.74 36.27 16.49
CA TYR A 106 -24.40 36.33 15.18
C TYR A 106 -23.95 35.11 14.37
N ALA A 107 -24.80 34.09 14.27
CA ALA A 107 -24.46 32.76 13.75
C ALA A 107 -23.73 32.79 12.41
N TYR A 108 -24.17 33.66 11.50
CA TYR A 108 -23.55 33.83 10.18
C TYR A 108 -22.09 34.31 10.26
N ARG A 109 -21.81 35.34 11.07
CA ARG A 109 -20.44 35.86 11.26
C ARG A 109 -19.58 34.89 12.05
N GLU A 110 -20.09 34.40 13.17
CA GLU A 110 -19.34 33.53 14.07
C GLU A 110 -18.89 32.26 13.34
N GLY A 111 -19.77 31.66 12.54
CA GLY A 111 -19.44 30.50 11.72
C GLY A 111 -18.33 30.77 10.71
N GLY A 112 -18.46 31.87 9.96
CA GLY A 112 -17.43 32.34 9.01
C GLY A 112 -16.07 32.57 9.67
N ASP A 113 -16.06 33.23 10.82
CA ASP A 113 -14.83 33.56 11.55
C ASP A 113 -14.18 32.33 12.18
N ALA A 114 -14.96 31.40 12.70
CA ALA A 114 -14.45 30.15 13.25
C ALA A 114 -13.74 29.33 12.16
N MET A 115 -14.34 29.17 10.98
CA MET A 115 -13.68 28.46 9.86
C MET A 115 -12.34 29.12 9.51
N ALA A 116 -12.31 30.44 9.32
CA ALA A 116 -11.09 31.16 8.97
C ALA A 116 -10.01 31.07 10.07
N LEU A 117 -10.38 31.24 11.35
CA LEU A 117 -9.45 31.12 12.47
C LEU A 117 -8.89 29.71 12.59
N SER A 118 -9.72 28.69 12.42
CA SER A 118 -9.28 27.31 12.51
C SER A 118 -8.27 26.95 11.43
N VAL A 119 -8.58 27.28 10.17
CA VAL A 119 -7.64 27.05 9.06
C VAL A 119 -6.36 27.87 9.24
N TYR A 120 -6.47 29.14 9.64
CA TYR A 120 -5.30 29.98 9.92
C TYR A 120 -4.39 29.39 11.01
N LEU A 121 -4.96 28.85 12.09
CA LEU A 121 -4.20 28.23 13.18
C LEU A 121 -3.48 26.97 12.72
N ARG A 122 -4.19 26.04 12.09
CA ARG A 122 -3.63 24.74 11.63
C ARG A 122 -2.58 24.90 10.55
N THR A 123 -2.60 26.02 9.82
CA THR A 123 -1.66 26.27 8.72
C THR A 123 -0.57 27.30 9.05
N GLY A 124 -0.27 27.49 10.33
CA GLY A 124 0.93 28.22 10.77
C GLY A 124 0.75 29.74 10.92
N GLY A 125 -0.47 30.20 11.18
CA GLY A 125 -0.77 31.61 11.43
C GLY A 125 -0.01 32.20 12.64
N PRO A 126 0.73 33.31 12.51
CA PRO A 126 1.65 33.81 13.54
C PRO A 126 0.96 34.39 14.78
N GLN A 127 -0.28 34.87 14.69
CA GLN A 127 -1.03 35.45 15.83
C GLN A 127 -1.69 34.37 16.70
N ARG A 128 -0.92 33.32 17.01
CA ARG A 128 -1.40 32.05 17.58
C ARG A 128 -2.27 32.24 18.82
N ASN A 129 -1.77 32.94 19.82
CA ASN A 129 -2.45 33.08 21.11
C ASN A 129 -3.76 33.88 20.99
N GLU A 130 -3.74 34.98 20.23
CA GLU A 130 -4.91 35.82 20.01
C GLU A 130 -5.96 35.14 19.13
N ALA A 131 -5.52 34.34 18.16
CA ALA A 131 -6.40 33.54 17.31
C ALA A 131 -7.08 32.41 18.10
N VAL A 132 -6.35 31.67 18.93
CA VAL A 132 -6.93 30.65 19.84
C VAL A 132 -7.93 31.28 20.81
N ALA A 133 -7.56 32.41 21.45
CA ALA A 133 -8.47 33.11 22.35
C ALA A 133 -9.75 33.59 21.63
N SER A 134 -9.61 34.02 20.36
CA SER A 134 -10.74 34.43 19.52
C SER A 134 -11.64 33.25 19.17
N LEU A 135 -11.06 32.13 18.74
CA LEU A 135 -11.78 30.90 18.41
C LEU A 135 -12.55 30.38 19.63
N ASN A 136 -11.91 30.37 20.81
CA ASN A 136 -12.55 29.95 22.07
C ASN A 136 -13.74 30.84 22.44
N ALA A 137 -13.61 32.17 22.28
CA ALA A 137 -14.71 33.09 22.55
C ALA A 137 -15.88 32.90 21.57
N ILE A 138 -15.58 32.65 20.30
CA ILE A 138 -16.57 32.34 19.25
C ILE A 138 -17.29 31.03 19.58
N PHE A 139 -16.53 29.96 19.87
CA PHE A 139 -17.04 28.65 20.26
C PHE A 139 -17.98 28.75 21.47
N ASP A 140 -17.56 29.45 22.53
CA ASP A 140 -18.36 29.62 23.74
C ASP A 140 -19.69 30.33 23.45
N ARG A 141 -19.69 31.33 22.56
CA ARG A 141 -20.93 32.01 22.13
C ARG A 141 -21.82 31.10 21.28
N MET A 142 -21.25 30.34 20.35
CA MET A 142 -22.01 29.36 19.55
C MET A 142 -22.69 28.34 20.46
N ARG A 143 -21.94 27.72 21.38
CA ARG A 143 -22.46 26.73 22.33
C ARG A 143 -23.57 27.32 23.20
N ALA A 144 -23.37 28.52 23.75
CA ALA A 144 -24.36 29.20 24.59
C ALA A 144 -25.67 29.55 23.85
N ASN A 145 -25.66 29.56 22.52
CA ASN A 145 -26.80 29.90 21.68
C ASN A 145 -27.31 28.73 20.84
N GLN A 146 -27.02 27.47 21.21
CA GLN A 146 -27.65 26.31 20.57
C GLN A 146 -29.07 26.10 21.12
N GLY A 147 -30.04 25.98 20.22
CA GLY A 147 -31.43 25.70 20.57
C GLY A 147 -31.69 24.28 21.05
N ALA A 148 -32.88 24.05 21.61
CA ALA A 148 -33.27 22.75 22.15
C ALA A 148 -33.26 21.63 21.08
N GLY A 149 -33.64 21.97 19.85
CA GLY A 149 -33.61 21.09 18.68
C GLY A 149 -32.23 20.95 18.00
N GLY A 150 -31.17 21.54 18.56
CA GLY A 150 -29.82 21.45 18.01
C GLY A 150 -29.47 22.48 16.93
N TYR A 151 -30.35 23.45 16.65
CA TYR A 151 -30.17 24.47 15.61
C TYR A 151 -29.65 25.82 16.17
N TRP A 152 -29.20 26.68 15.26
CA TRP A 152 -28.79 28.06 15.57
C TRP A 152 -29.49 29.07 14.66
N CYS A 153 -30.19 30.01 15.30
CA CYS A 153 -30.76 31.16 14.61
C CYS A 153 -29.73 32.27 14.50
N TYR A 154 -30.07 33.31 13.73
CA TYR A 154 -29.18 34.44 13.47
C TYR A 154 -28.56 35.03 14.75
N ASN A 155 -29.34 35.32 15.79
CA ASN A 155 -28.86 36.05 16.98
C ASN A 155 -29.11 35.33 18.32
N ASN A 156 -29.67 34.12 18.31
CA ASN A 156 -29.96 33.33 19.52
C ASN A 156 -30.22 31.85 19.17
N GLY A 157 -30.40 31.01 20.19
CA GLY A 157 -30.83 29.61 20.04
C GLY A 157 -32.32 29.37 20.23
N GLY A 158 -33.12 30.43 20.41
CA GLY A 158 -34.52 30.30 20.84
C GLY A 158 -35.51 29.92 19.72
N CYS A 159 -35.05 29.62 18.52
CA CYS A 159 -35.92 29.39 17.36
C CYS A 159 -35.52 28.14 16.57
N GLU A 160 -36.43 27.64 15.74
CA GLU A 160 -36.24 26.44 14.91
C GLU A 160 -35.78 26.78 13.49
N ASP A 161 -35.21 27.97 13.27
CA ASP A 161 -34.74 28.41 11.96
C ASP A 161 -33.34 27.85 11.66
N SER A 162 -33.22 27.07 10.60
CA SER A 162 -31.98 26.42 10.18
C SER A 162 -31.12 27.27 9.22
N SER A 163 -31.58 28.47 8.81
CA SER A 163 -30.90 29.32 7.81
C SER A 163 -29.42 29.59 8.09
N THR A 164 -29.03 29.64 9.37
CA THR A 164 -27.65 29.93 9.78
C THR A 164 -26.95 28.76 10.44
N THR A 165 -27.67 27.65 10.68
CA THR A 165 -27.13 26.44 11.31
C THR A 165 -25.92 25.92 10.57
N GLN A 166 -25.95 25.93 9.22
CA GLN A 166 -24.84 25.43 8.41
C GLN A 166 -23.52 26.17 8.71
N LEU A 167 -23.55 27.46 9.01
CA LEU A 167 -22.32 28.24 9.22
C LEU A 167 -21.73 27.95 10.58
N VAL A 168 -22.59 27.83 11.60
CA VAL A 168 -22.15 27.41 12.93
C VAL A 168 -21.62 25.99 12.89
N MET A 169 -22.32 25.06 12.24
CA MET A 169 -21.84 23.68 12.06
C MET A 169 -20.49 23.64 11.35
N ALA A 170 -20.25 24.50 10.36
CA ALA A 170 -19.00 24.50 9.61
C ALA A 170 -17.86 25.08 10.45
N GLY A 171 -18.14 26.15 11.21
CA GLY A 171 -17.21 26.69 12.18
C GLY A 171 -16.85 25.71 13.29
N LEU A 172 -17.83 24.96 13.81
CA LEU A 172 -17.60 23.90 14.78
C LEU A 172 -16.79 22.76 14.17
N ALA A 173 -17.13 22.30 12.97
CA ALA A 173 -16.35 21.27 12.28
C ALA A 173 -14.88 21.70 12.11
N ALA A 174 -14.64 22.95 11.73
CA ALA A 174 -13.27 23.45 11.59
C ALA A 174 -12.55 23.58 12.94
N ALA A 175 -13.26 23.97 14.00
CA ALA A 175 -12.71 24.05 15.35
C ALA A 175 -12.34 22.68 15.92
N ARG A 176 -12.97 21.58 15.45
CA ARG A 176 -12.62 20.21 15.85
C ARG A 176 -11.15 19.92 15.57
N GLY A 177 -10.68 20.18 14.34
CA GLY A 177 -9.28 19.98 13.96
C GLY A 177 -8.29 20.88 14.71
N VAL A 178 -8.75 21.96 15.35
CA VAL A 178 -7.91 22.74 16.27
C VAL A 178 -7.90 22.11 17.65
N TYR A 179 -9.05 21.75 18.21
CA TYR A 179 -9.10 21.19 19.57
C TYR A 179 -8.59 19.76 19.68
N GLY A 180 -8.51 19.02 18.58
CA GLY A 180 -7.85 17.71 18.46
C GLY A 180 -6.34 17.79 18.28
N ASP A 181 -5.84 18.81 17.57
CA ASP A 181 -4.39 18.98 17.31
C ASP A 181 -3.60 19.13 18.63
N PRO A 182 -2.55 18.31 18.87
CA PRO A 182 -1.70 18.38 20.06
C PRO A 182 -1.12 19.77 20.35
N ASN A 183 -0.94 20.60 19.32
CA ASN A 183 -0.48 21.98 19.44
C ASN A 183 -1.50 22.90 20.09
N PHE A 184 -2.79 22.58 20.01
CA PHE A 184 -3.90 23.45 20.43
C PHE A 184 -4.93 22.74 21.31
N ALA A 185 -4.60 21.51 21.75
CA ALA A 185 -5.52 20.60 22.39
C ALA A 185 -6.35 21.23 23.52
N ASP A 186 -7.66 21.08 23.44
CA ASP A 186 -8.61 21.40 24.50
C ASP A 186 -9.70 20.32 24.55
N ALA A 187 -9.39 19.21 25.24
CA ALA A 187 -10.29 18.06 25.35
C ALA A 187 -11.68 18.42 25.90
N ASN A 188 -11.80 19.46 26.74
CA ASN A 188 -13.10 19.90 27.25
C ASN A 188 -13.95 20.54 26.16
N ARG A 189 -13.35 21.41 25.34
CA ARG A 189 -14.04 22.02 24.20
C ARG A 189 -14.32 21.01 23.11
N LEU A 190 -13.39 20.10 22.83
CA LEU A 190 -13.60 19.01 21.86
C LEU A 190 -14.82 18.15 22.25
N ASN A 191 -14.92 17.74 23.52
CA ASN A 191 -16.08 16.99 24.01
C ASN A 191 -17.40 17.79 23.88
N GLN A 192 -17.39 19.08 24.24
CA GLN A 192 -18.58 19.94 24.11
C GLN A 192 -18.97 20.20 22.66
N LEU A 193 -17.98 20.29 21.76
CA LEU A 193 -18.15 20.44 20.32
C LEU A 193 -18.82 19.21 19.75
N ASN A 194 -18.29 18.02 20.05
CA ASN A 194 -18.83 16.74 19.60
C ASN A 194 -20.29 16.55 20.08
N GLN A 195 -20.60 16.96 21.31
CA GLN A 195 -21.99 16.99 21.80
C GLN A 195 -22.88 17.96 20.99
N ALA A 196 -22.39 19.16 20.69
CA ALA A 196 -23.16 20.16 19.97
C ALA A 196 -23.47 19.75 18.52
N VAL A 197 -22.47 19.23 17.79
CA VAL A 197 -22.65 18.78 16.40
C VAL A 197 -23.50 17.52 16.31
N SER A 198 -23.31 16.55 17.22
CA SER A 198 -24.15 15.34 17.30
C SER A 198 -25.62 15.70 17.56
N ARG A 199 -25.88 16.65 18.48
CA ARG A 199 -27.24 17.15 18.72
C ARG A 199 -27.87 17.77 17.48
N CYS A 200 -27.09 18.48 16.67
CA CYS A 200 -27.57 19.08 15.43
C CYS A 200 -27.90 18.00 14.38
N GLY A 201 -27.02 17.01 14.21
CA GLY A 201 -27.25 15.87 13.32
C GLY A 201 -28.52 15.09 13.68
N ALA A 202 -28.69 14.77 14.96
CA ALA A 202 -29.91 14.14 15.48
C ALA A 202 -31.16 15.03 15.31
N GLY A 203 -30.98 16.35 15.35
CA GLY A 203 -32.03 17.31 15.03
C GLY A 203 -32.54 17.14 13.60
N TYR A 204 -31.64 17.10 12.61
CA TYR A 204 -32.01 16.89 11.21
C TYR A 204 -32.64 15.52 10.96
N ASP A 205 -32.14 14.46 11.61
CA ASP A 205 -32.73 13.11 11.57
C ASP A 205 -34.18 13.10 12.06
N ALA A 206 -34.41 13.67 13.24
CA ALA A 206 -35.71 13.66 13.88
C ALA A 206 -36.75 14.55 13.17
N ASN A 207 -36.28 15.57 12.42
CA ASN A 207 -37.13 16.58 11.80
C ASN A 207 -37.11 16.51 10.26
N GLY A 208 -36.64 15.41 9.68
CA GLY A 208 -36.78 15.09 8.27
C GLY A 208 -38.25 15.12 7.86
N ARG A 209 -38.55 15.77 6.73
CA ARG A 209 -39.90 15.83 6.16
C ARG A 209 -39.93 15.12 4.82
N ALA A 210 -40.90 14.20 4.68
CA ALA A 210 -41.12 13.46 3.44
C ALA A 210 -41.20 14.39 2.24
N GLY A 211 -40.47 14.04 1.18
CA GLY A 211 -40.63 14.67 -0.12
C GLY A 211 -41.88 14.19 -0.84
N ASN A 212 -42.03 14.59 -2.10
CA ASN A 212 -43.23 14.40 -2.90
C ASN A 212 -43.00 13.66 -4.23
N LEU A 213 -41.79 13.16 -4.48
CA LEU A 213 -41.39 12.53 -5.74
C LEU A 213 -41.18 11.02 -5.61
N GLU A 214 -40.63 10.54 -4.49
CA GLU A 214 -40.28 9.12 -4.30
C GLU A 214 -40.51 8.65 -2.86
N ALA A 215 -40.89 7.39 -2.70
CA ALA A 215 -41.02 6.80 -1.39
C ALA A 215 -39.66 6.76 -0.66
N GLY A 216 -39.66 7.15 0.62
CA GLY A 216 -38.44 7.17 1.43
C GLY A 216 -37.49 8.33 1.11
N GLU A 217 -37.85 9.28 0.26
CA GLU A 217 -37.12 10.55 0.20
C GLU A 217 -37.60 11.49 1.32
N GLU A 218 -36.66 12.18 1.96
CA GLU A 218 -36.94 13.19 2.98
C GLU A 218 -35.99 14.37 2.78
N GLY A 219 -36.38 15.56 3.22
CA GLY A 219 -35.49 16.69 3.27
C GLY A 219 -35.85 17.63 4.42
N HIS A 220 -35.25 18.81 4.42
CA HIS A 220 -35.46 19.78 5.49
C HIS A 220 -35.83 21.15 4.93
N GLY A 221 -36.77 21.81 5.58
CA GLY A 221 -37.17 23.19 5.29
C GLY A 221 -36.41 24.20 6.15
N TYR A 222 -36.71 25.48 5.99
CA TYR A 222 -36.10 26.53 6.82
C TYR A 222 -36.45 26.41 8.31
N ARG A 223 -37.61 25.84 8.64
CA ARG A 223 -38.01 25.54 10.01
C ARG A 223 -38.45 24.09 10.12
N THR A 224 -38.38 23.55 11.33
CA THR A 224 -38.99 22.25 11.64
C THR A 224 -40.43 22.20 11.13
N GLY A 225 -40.77 21.13 10.41
CA GLY A 225 -42.09 20.94 9.81
C GLY A 225 -42.35 21.69 8.50
N ASN A 226 -41.49 22.62 8.07
CA ASN A 226 -41.61 23.25 6.75
C ASN A 226 -41.30 22.26 5.62
N ASP A 227 -41.86 22.52 4.44
CA ASP A 227 -41.60 21.71 3.25
C ASP A 227 -40.10 21.77 2.90
N PRO A 228 -39.50 20.64 2.46
CA PRO A 228 -38.09 20.59 2.11
C PRO A 228 -37.68 21.68 1.12
N SER A 229 -36.46 22.20 1.32
CA SER A 229 -35.82 23.17 0.43
C SER A 229 -34.43 22.71 0.02
N TYR A 230 -33.98 23.17 -1.15
CA TYR A 230 -32.67 22.83 -1.71
C TYR A 230 -31.52 23.04 -0.73
N GLN A 231 -31.44 24.25 -0.18
CA GLN A 231 -30.35 24.70 0.64
C GLN A 231 -30.34 24.01 2.01
N GLN A 232 -31.52 23.89 2.62
CA GLN A 232 -31.63 23.35 3.98
C GLN A 232 -31.55 21.82 3.98
N THR A 233 -32.03 21.16 2.92
CA THR A 233 -31.78 19.73 2.72
C THR A 233 -30.30 19.46 2.48
N ALA A 234 -29.61 20.29 1.69
CA ALA A 234 -28.17 20.14 1.49
C ALA A 234 -27.39 20.38 2.79
N SER A 235 -27.78 21.43 3.54
CA SER A 235 -27.18 21.75 4.83
C SER A 235 -27.37 20.63 5.84
N GLY A 236 -28.58 20.09 5.93
CA GLY A 236 -28.91 18.98 6.82
C GLY A 236 -28.24 17.68 6.43
N LEU A 237 -27.99 17.44 5.14
CA LEU A 237 -27.27 16.24 4.68
C LEU A 237 -25.87 16.20 5.28
N TRP A 238 -25.08 17.27 5.15
CA TRP A 238 -23.72 17.27 5.69
C TRP A 238 -23.65 17.53 7.20
N ALA A 239 -24.60 18.27 7.76
CA ALA A 239 -24.67 18.46 9.21
C ALA A 239 -24.91 17.12 9.95
N GLN A 240 -25.62 16.18 9.34
CA GLN A 240 -25.75 14.82 9.85
C GLN A 240 -24.43 14.06 9.82
N ILE A 241 -23.64 14.21 8.74
CA ILE A 241 -22.33 13.56 8.62
C ILE A 241 -21.40 14.02 9.73
N ILE A 242 -21.26 15.34 9.90
CA ILE A 242 -20.45 15.92 10.98
C ILE A 242 -21.00 15.58 12.38
N GLY A 243 -22.30 15.31 12.46
CA GLY A 243 -22.98 14.83 13.66
C GLY A 243 -22.71 13.35 14.01
N GLY A 244 -21.92 12.63 13.19
CA GLY A 244 -21.51 11.25 13.41
C GLY A 244 -22.30 10.21 12.60
N PHE A 245 -23.02 10.61 11.56
CA PHE A 245 -23.69 9.68 10.66
C PHE A 245 -22.84 9.40 9.42
N ASP A 246 -22.91 8.18 8.89
CA ASP A 246 -22.21 7.80 7.66
C ASP A 246 -23.14 7.88 6.43
N LEU A 247 -22.58 7.56 5.25
CA LEU A 247 -23.33 7.45 3.99
C LEU A 247 -24.54 6.52 4.11
N ASN A 248 -24.43 5.45 4.89
CA ASN A 248 -25.40 4.36 4.95
C ASN A 248 -26.52 4.60 5.96
N HIS A 249 -26.41 5.63 6.80
CA HIS A 249 -27.46 6.02 7.74
C HIS A 249 -28.77 6.35 7.01
N ARG A 250 -29.89 5.87 7.55
CA ARG A 250 -31.22 5.99 6.91
C ARG A 250 -31.56 7.42 6.49
N SER A 251 -31.34 8.40 7.35
CA SER A 251 -31.72 9.79 7.07
C SER A 251 -30.75 10.47 6.08
N VAL A 252 -29.46 10.13 6.12
CA VAL A 252 -28.48 10.56 5.10
C VAL A 252 -28.92 10.07 3.73
N GLN A 253 -29.30 8.79 3.61
CA GLN A 253 -29.86 8.23 2.39
C GLN A 253 -31.16 8.91 1.94
N SER A 254 -32.07 9.22 2.86
CA SER A 254 -33.32 9.93 2.54
C SER A 254 -33.08 11.34 1.99
N PHE A 255 -32.12 12.09 2.57
CA PHE A 255 -31.75 13.44 2.13
C PHE A 255 -30.98 13.42 0.81
N LEU A 256 -30.07 12.46 0.62
CA LEU A 256 -29.36 12.28 -0.64
C LEU A 256 -30.32 11.91 -1.77
N ARG A 257 -31.31 11.04 -1.51
CA ARG A 257 -32.38 10.70 -2.45
C ARG A 257 -33.18 11.94 -2.87
N TRP A 258 -33.54 12.80 -1.91
CA TRP A 258 -34.25 14.04 -2.19
C TRP A 258 -33.44 14.97 -3.09
N GLN A 259 -32.14 15.12 -2.83
CA GLN A 259 -31.22 15.92 -3.65
C GLN A 259 -31.05 15.33 -5.06
N ARG A 260 -30.81 14.02 -5.16
CA ARG A 260 -30.68 13.31 -6.43
C ARG A 260 -31.89 13.54 -7.34
N ASN A 261 -33.09 13.43 -6.78
CA ASN A 261 -34.33 13.59 -7.53
C ASN A 261 -34.54 15.00 -8.06
N ARG A 262 -33.85 15.99 -7.48
CA ARG A 262 -33.99 17.42 -7.76
C ARG A 262 -32.70 18.07 -8.23
N TYR A 263 -31.68 17.27 -8.56
CA TYR A 263 -30.33 17.73 -8.89
C TYR A 263 -30.36 18.82 -9.97
N ASN A 264 -29.83 19.99 -9.64
CA ASN A 264 -29.87 21.18 -10.47
C ASN A 264 -28.72 22.10 -10.09
N TYR A 265 -27.95 22.55 -11.06
CA TYR A 265 -26.77 23.40 -10.87
C TYR A 265 -26.90 24.78 -11.52
N THR A 266 -28.03 25.08 -12.19
CA THR A 266 -28.25 26.34 -12.91
C THR A 266 -29.23 27.27 -12.21
N THR A 267 -30.35 26.79 -11.68
CA THR A 267 -31.32 27.64 -11.00
C THR A 267 -32.21 26.85 -10.06
N ILE A 268 -32.34 27.35 -8.84
CA ILE A 268 -33.20 26.78 -7.80
C ILE A 268 -34.36 27.73 -7.46
N ALA A 269 -34.46 28.86 -8.14
CA ALA A 269 -35.46 29.87 -7.87
C ALA A 269 -36.87 29.38 -8.22
N GLY A 270 -37.80 29.45 -7.28
CA GLY A 270 -39.21 29.12 -7.51
C GLY A 270 -39.52 27.61 -7.51
N ALA A 271 -38.54 26.75 -7.24
CA ALA A 271 -38.72 25.31 -7.11
C ALA A 271 -38.46 24.83 -5.69
N ASN A 272 -39.37 24.04 -5.11
CA ASN A 272 -39.25 23.42 -3.78
C ASN A 272 -38.69 24.38 -2.72
N ASN A 273 -39.37 25.52 -2.52
CA ASN A 273 -38.99 26.58 -1.56
C ASN A 273 -37.60 27.20 -1.76
N GLY A 274 -36.96 26.98 -2.91
CA GLY A 274 -35.80 27.73 -3.34
C GLY A 274 -36.17 29.14 -3.80
N TRP A 275 -35.31 30.09 -3.50
CA TRP A 275 -35.52 31.50 -3.84
C TRP A 275 -34.25 32.09 -4.45
N SER A 276 -34.41 33.11 -5.29
CA SER A 276 -33.36 33.58 -6.21
C SER A 276 -32.05 33.95 -5.52
N GLN A 277 -32.08 34.47 -4.30
CA GLN A 277 -30.90 34.92 -3.56
C GLN A 277 -30.07 33.82 -2.91
N SER A 278 -30.55 32.57 -2.95
CA SER A 278 -29.95 31.46 -2.21
C SER A 278 -29.15 30.48 -3.08
N TYR A 279 -28.92 30.84 -4.35
CA TYR A 279 -28.23 30.00 -5.32
C TYR A 279 -26.81 29.62 -4.88
N HIS A 280 -25.95 30.62 -4.63
CA HIS A 280 -24.57 30.38 -4.20
C HIS A 280 -24.49 29.67 -2.84
N TYR A 281 -25.41 30.00 -1.93
CA TYR A 281 -25.53 29.33 -0.64
C TYR A 281 -25.90 27.85 -0.82
N TYR A 282 -26.84 27.50 -1.71
CA TYR A 282 -27.15 26.11 -2.05
C TYR A 282 -25.96 25.38 -2.68
N LEU A 283 -25.29 26.00 -3.67
CA LEU A 283 -24.14 25.37 -4.31
C LEU A 283 -23.08 25.01 -3.28
N TRP A 284 -22.76 25.94 -2.38
CA TRP A 284 -21.78 25.67 -1.33
C TRP A 284 -22.28 24.61 -0.32
N SER A 285 -23.54 24.66 0.12
CA SER A 285 -24.11 23.62 1.00
C SER A 285 -24.04 22.23 0.39
N SER A 286 -24.39 22.11 -0.90
CA SER A 286 -24.49 20.83 -1.59
C SER A 286 -23.12 20.32 -1.98
N ALA A 287 -22.23 21.19 -2.48
CA ALA A 287 -20.83 20.86 -2.73
C ALA A 287 -20.19 20.32 -1.45
N LYS A 288 -20.35 21.01 -0.31
CA LYS A 288 -19.85 20.54 0.99
C LYS A 288 -20.39 19.16 1.37
N ALA A 289 -21.68 18.92 1.15
CA ALA A 289 -22.26 17.59 1.42
C ALA A 289 -21.70 16.50 0.53
N TYR A 290 -21.52 16.78 -0.76
CA TYR A 290 -20.99 15.80 -1.70
C TYR A 290 -19.51 15.54 -1.43
N THR A 291 -18.73 16.58 -1.15
CA THR A 291 -17.34 16.46 -0.73
C THR A 291 -17.21 15.63 0.55
N PHE A 292 -17.97 15.91 1.62
CA PHE A 292 -17.91 15.07 2.83
C PHE A 292 -18.27 13.60 2.61
N LEU A 293 -19.23 13.31 1.72
CA LEU A 293 -19.57 11.92 1.39
C LEU A 293 -18.44 11.24 0.60
N GLU A 294 -17.81 11.96 -0.33
CA GLU A 294 -16.68 11.46 -1.11
C GLU A 294 -15.43 11.27 -0.25
N ASP A 295 -15.09 12.25 0.57
CA ASP A 295 -13.91 12.24 1.44
C ASP A 295 -14.01 11.15 2.52
N SER A 296 -15.22 10.81 2.98
CA SER A 296 -15.40 9.76 4.00
C SER A 296 -14.98 8.36 3.55
N GLN A 297 -14.80 8.12 2.24
CA GLN A 297 -14.53 6.81 1.62
C GLN A 297 -15.53 5.68 1.94
N VAL A 298 -16.59 5.96 2.70
CA VAL A 298 -17.61 4.97 3.08
C VAL A 298 -18.36 4.49 1.84
N GLN A 299 -18.27 3.18 1.57
CA GLN A 299 -18.93 2.59 0.41
C GLN A 299 -20.45 2.42 0.64
N PRO A 300 -21.28 2.58 -0.41
CA PRO A 300 -22.72 2.36 -0.29
C PRO A 300 -23.04 0.88 -0.04
N ALA A 301 -23.79 0.60 1.02
CA ALA A 301 -24.27 -0.73 1.35
C ALA A 301 -25.46 -1.14 0.46
N GLY A 302 -25.32 -2.25 -0.27
CA GLY A 302 -26.39 -2.80 -1.10
C GLY A 302 -26.88 -1.81 -2.17
N ASN A 303 -28.14 -1.38 -2.07
CA ASN A 303 -28.76 -0.45 -3.02
C ASN A 303 -28.75 1.02 -2.54
N ASN A 304 -27.94 1.33 -1.53
CA ASN A 304 -27.77 2.69 -1.07
C ASN A 304 -27.15 3.57 -2.16
N LEU A 305 -27.50 4.86 -2.12
CA LEU A 305 -27.02 5.86 -3.06
C LEU A 305 -25.67 6.40 -2.64
N SER A 306 -24.89 6.86 -3.61
CA SER A 306 -23.70 7.71 -3.43
C SER A 306 -23.82 8.97 -4.30
N THR A 307 -22.80 9.85 -4.26
CA THR A 307 -22.75 11.05 -5.12
C THR A 307 -22.72 10.71 -6.61
N ALA A 308 -22.25 9.52 -6.98
CA ALA A 308 -22.25 9.02 -8.36
C ALA A 308 -23.67 8.84 -8.94
N ASN A 309 -24.72 8.85 -8.10
CA ASN A 309 -26.10 8.78 -8.56
C ASN A 309 -26.73 10.16 -8.83
N LEU A 310 -26.06 11.26 -8.50
CA LEU A 310 -26.50 12.61 -8.87
C LEU A 310 -26.38 12.78 -10.39
N GLY A 311 -27.18 13.67 -11.00
CA GLY A 311 -26.99 14.03 -12.42
C GLY A 311 -27.16 12.92 -13.47
N VAL A 312 -27.56 11.70 -13.10
CA VAL A 312 -27.75 10.59 -14.07
C VAL A 312 -29.21 10.35 -14.46
N LEU A 313 -30.16 10.95 -13.76
CA LEU A 313 -31.61 10.79 -14.03
C LEU A 313 -32.14 11.92 -14.93
N ALA A 314 -32.62 11.59 -16.13
CA ALA A 314 -33.16 12.58 -17.07
C ALA A 314 -34.45 13.23 -16.53
N ALA A 315 -34.73 14.50 -16.80
CA ALA A 315 -35.84 15.27 -16.20
C ALA A 315 -37.24 14.61 -16.30
N ASN A 316 -37.48 13.86 -17.38
CA ASN A 316 -38.74 13.15 -17.64
C ASN A 316 -38.79 11.72 -17.08
N ALA A 317 -37.68 11.16 -16.60
CA ALA A 317 -37.64 9.82 -16.00
C ALA A 317 -38.34 9.82 -14.62
N ALA A 318 -39.00 8.72 -14.25
CA ALA A 318 -39.61 8.61 -12.92
C ALA A 318 -38.52 8.54 -11.82
N PRO A 319 -38.68 9.27 -10.69
CA PRO A 319 -39.73 10.26 -10.44
C PRO A 319 -39.45 11.56 -11.22
N ALA A 320 -40.43 12.02 -11.99
CA ALA A 320 -40.22 13.12 -12.96
C ALA A 320 -40.14 14.47 -12.25
N PHE A 321 -39.11 15.25 -12.57
CA PHE A 321 -38.93 16.60 -12.06
C PHE A 321 -38.36 17.48 -13.17
N GLY A 322 -39.17 18.41 -13.66
CA GLY A 322 -38.87 19.16 -14.89
C GLY A 322 -37.64 20.06 -14.83
N ALA A 323 -37.19 20.44 -13.63
CA ALA A 323 -35.97 21.22 -13.43
C ALA A 323 -34.73 20.36 -13.10
N ARG A 324 -34.85 19.01 -13.11
CA ARG A 324 -33.69 18.12 -12.92
C ARG A 324 -32.76 18.22 -14.12
N GLN A 325 -31.46 18.22 -13.86
CA GLN A 325 -30.42 18.30 -14.90
C GLN A 325 -29.60 17.00 -14.94
N LEU A 326 -29.07 16.70 -16.13
CA LEU A 326 -28.05 15.67 -16.31
C LEU A 326 -26.66 16.29 -16.15
N HIS A 327 -25.67 15.45 -15.87
CA HIS A 327 -24.27 15.83 -15.97
C HIS A 327 -23.98 16.39 -17.36
N LEU A 328 -23.17 17.45 -17.38
CA LEU A 328 -22.53 17.91 -18.58
C LEU A 328 -21.51 16.85 -19.02
N ASP A 329 -21.42 16.62 -20.34
CA ASP A 329 -20.37 15.81 -20.94
C ASP A 329 -19.13 16.70 -21.13
N PRO A 330 -18.01 16.47 -20.41
CA PRO A 330 -16.79 17.27 -20.53
C PRO A 330 -16.21 17.28 -21.96
N ALA A 331 -16.41 16.21 -22.72
CA ALA A 331 -16.00 16.13 -24.12
C ALA A 331 -16.97 16.86 -25.06
N GLY A 332 -18.21 17.08 -24.63
CA GLY A 332 -19.28 17.72 -25.40
C GLY A 332 -19.43 19.22 -25.16
N VAL A 333 -18.89 19.77 -24.07
CA VAL A 333 -18.99 21.20 -23.74
C VAL A 333 -17.71 21.96 -24.08
N GLY A 334 -17.88 23.11 -24.74
CA GLY A 334 -16.76 23.98 -25.10
C GLY A 334 -16.11 24.61 -23.87
N ARG A 335 -14.79 24.75 -23.91
CA ARG A 335 -14.03 25.44 -22.86
C ARG A 335 -14.55 26.86 -22.64
N VAL A 336 -14.75 27.21 -21.37
CA VAL A 336 -15.35 28.48 -20.97
C VAL A 336 -14.33 29.61 -20.99
N ARG A 337 -13.13 29.31 -20.49
CA ARG A 337 -11.96 30.17 -20.50
C ARG A 337 -10.84 29.37 -21.16
N TRP A 338 -9.87 30.06 -21.75
CA TRP A 338 -8.74 29.40 -22.38
C TRP A 338 -7.44 30.08 -22.00
N GLY A 339 -6.43 29.26 -21.74
CA GLY A 339 -5.05 29.70 -21.56
C GLY A 339 -4.38 29.89 -22.90
N ASN A 340 -3.06 29.68 -22.93
CA ASN A 340 -2.30 29.72 -24.17
C ASN A 340 -2.74 28.65 -25.19
N GLU A 341 -3.45 27.62 -24.75
CA GLU A 341 -3.93 26.51 -25.59
C GLU A 341 -5.18 26.84 -26.44
N GLY A 342 -5.88 27.95 -26.16
CA GLY A 342 -7.04 28.37 -26.95
C GLY A 342 -8.32 27.53 -26.77
N ALA A 343 -9.27 27.72 -27.69
CA ALA A 343 -10.58 27.07 -27.69
C ALA A 343 -10.50 25.54 -27.81
N GLY A 344 -11.49 24.83 -27.27
CA GLY A 344 -11.53 23.37 -27.31
C GLY A 344 -12.59 22.79 -26.38
N TYR A 345 -12.36 21.57 -25.90
CA TYR A 345 -13.23 20.82 -24.98
C TYR A 345 -12.42 20.28 -23.79
N TYR A 346 -13.09 19.82 -22.74
CA TYR A 346 -12.50 19.18 -21.57
C TYR A 346 -12.47 17.64 -21.71
N ASN A 347 -12.02 17.14 -22.87
CA ASN A 347 -11.97 15.71 -23.18
C ASN A 347 -10.73 15.02 -22.57
N ASP A 348 -10.69 14.95 -21.25
CA ASP A 348 -9.67 14.26 -20.47
C ASP A 348 -10.34 13.18 -19.62
N VAL A 349 -9.83 11.94 -19.66
CA VAL A 349 -10.40 10.80 -18.91
C VAL A 349 -10.42 11.03 -17.40
N ARG A 350 -9.52 11.88 -16.90
CA ARG A 350 -9.41 12.25 -15.47
C ARG A 350 -10.46 13.27 -15.03
N GLU A 351 -11.19 13.87 -15.98
CA GLU A 351 -12.27 14.81 -15.71
C GLU A 351 -13.61 14.19 -16.14
N PRO A 352 -14.13 13.19 -15.39
CA PRO A 352 -15.37 12.54 -15.75
C PRO A 352 -16.57 13.47 -15.52
N ALA A 353 -17.68 13.15 -16.19
CA ALA A 353 -18.98 13.74 -15.91
C ALA A 353 -19.37 13.48 -14.44
N ARG A 354 -19.44 14.54 -13.62
CA ARG A 354 -19.78 14.47 -12.20
C ARG A 354 -20.30 15.82 -11.68
N TRP A 355 -20.82 15.81 -10.45
CA TRP A 355 -21.41 17.01 -9.85
C TRP A 355 -20.44 18.20 -9.79
N TYR A 356 -19.16 17.95 -9.49
CA TYR A 356 -18.17 19.02 -9.37
C TYR A 356 -17.92 19.69 -10.72
N PHE A 357 -17.82 18.89 -11.79
CA PHE A 357 -17.64 19.42 -13.14
C PHE A 357 -18.80 20.34 -13.49
N ASP A 358 -20.04 19.92 -13.23
CA ASP A 358 -21.24 20.72 -13.51
C ASP A 358 -21.22 22.08 -12.78
N TYR A 359 -20.87 22.06 -11.48
CA TYR A 359 -20.85 23.24 -10.64
C TYR A 359 -19.75 24.21 -11.07
N ALA A 360 -18.52 23.71 -11.20
CA ALA A 360 -17.37 24.52 -11.55
C ALA A 360 -17.47 25.06 -12.99
N TYR A 361 -17.90 24.24 -13.95
CA TYR A 361 -18.17 24.70 -15.32
C TYR A 361 -19.20 25.83 -15.35
N THR A 362 -20.31 25.68 -14.60
CA THR A 362 -21.37 26.69 -14.55
C THR A 362 -20.87 28.00 -13.91
N LEU A 363 -20.14 27.93 -12.79
CA LEU A 363 -19.57 29.11 -12.14
C LEU A 363 -18.59 29.85 -13.07
N MET A 364 -17.71 29.12 -13.76
CA MET A 364 -16.82 29.70 -14.76
C MET A 364 -17.60 30.38 -15.89
N GLN A 365 -18.69 29.75 -16.36
CA GLN A 365 -19.51 30.26 -17.47
C GLN A 365 -20.14 31.62 -17.15
N TYR A 366 -20.49 31.84 -15.89
CA TYR A 366 -21.09 33.09 -15.43
C TYR A 366 -20.08 34.05 -14.78
N GLN A 367 -18.78 33.76 -14.81
CA GLN A 367 -17.75 34.68 -14.33
C GLN A 367 -17.45 35.77 -15.38
N ALA A 368 -17.58 37.04 -15.00
CA ALA A 368 -17.23 38.18 -15.84
C ALA A 368 -15.72 38.36 -16.00
N ASP A 369 -15.30 39.15 -16.98
CA ASP A 369 -13.87 39.45 -17.25
C ASP A 369 -13.16 40.12 -16.07
N ASN A 370 -13.90 40.87 -15.24
CA ASN A 370 -13.37 41.48 -14.02
C ASN A 370 -13.26 40.51 -12.83
N GLY A 371 -13.57 39.22 -13.02
CA GLY A 371 -13.52 38.18 -11.99
C GLY A 371 -14.80 37.98 -11.19
N ARG A 372 -15.83 38.82 -11.38
CA ARG A 372 -17.11 38.69 -10.67
C ARG A 372 -17.88 37.45 -11.14
N PHE A 373 -18.25 36.58 -10.21
CA PHE A 373 -19.23 35.52 -10.44
C PHE A 373 -20.64 36.11 -10.50
N ASN A 374 -21.25 36.08 -11.69
CA ASN A 374 -22.64 36.48 -11.88
C ASN A 374 -23.58 35.31 -11.59
N ASN A 375 -24.85 35.63 -11.40
CA ASN A 375 -25.90 34.64 -11.19
C ASN A 375 -26.43 34.13 -12.55
N PRO A 376 -26.68 32.82 -12.71
CA PRO A 376 -27.43 32.33 -13.85
C PRO A 376 -28.87 32.89 -13.86
N PRO A 377 -29.55 32.88 -15.02
CA PRO A 377 -30.92 33.40 -15.14
C PRO A 377 -31.88 32.82 -14.09
N GLY A 378 -32.67 33.71 -13.49
CA GLY A 378 -33.62 33.38 -12.42
C GLY A 378 -33.05 33.51 -11.00
N ASN A 379 -31.74 33.65 -10.84
CA ASN A 379 -31.10 33.85 -9.54
C ASN A 379 -30.65 35.31 -9.34
N SER A 380 -30.45 35.70 -8.08
CA SER A 380 -29.96 37.01 -7.67
C SER A 380 -29.02 36.85 -6.47
N GLU A 381 -28.43 37.94 -5.99
CA GLU A 381 -27.53 37.93 -4.82
C GLU A 381 -28.19 38.63 -3.63
N TRP A 382 -27.99 38.08 -2.42
CA TRP A 382 -28.33 38.81 -1.18
C TRP A 382 -27.17 39.72 -0.75
N ASN A 383 -25.94 39.20 -0.83
CA ASN A 383 -24.71 39.89 -0.43
C ASN A 383 -23.60 39.51 -1.40
N GLU A 384 -22.93 40.54 -1.91
CA GLU A 384 -21.86 40.40 -2.88
C GLU A 384 -20.71 39.56 -2.32
N TYR A 385 -20.11 39.96 -1.19
CA TYR A 385 -18.97 39.24 -0.59
C TYR A 385 -19.29 37.78 -0.29
N SER A 386 -20.46 37.50 0.31
CA SER A 386 -20.92 36.12 0.56
C SER A 386 -21.00 35.31 -0.72
N SER A 387 -21.66 35.85 -1.75
CA SER A 387 -21.90 35.12 -3.01
C SER A 387 -20.59 34.84 -3.74
N GLN A 388 -19.68 35.82 -3.77
CA GLN A 388 -18.35 35.66 -4.37
C GLN A 388 -17.50 34.64 -3.60
N SER A 389 -17.50 34.71 -2.26
CA SER A 389 -16.80 33.71 -1.43
C SER A 389 -17.35 32.31 -1.64
N TYR A 390 -18.68 32.11 -1.63
CA TYR A 390 -19.28 30.79 -1.86
C TYR A 390 -18.92 30.23 -3.24
N ALA A 391 -18.88 31.05 -4.29
CA ALA A 391 -18.44 30.60 -5.61
C ALA A 391 -17.00 30.08 -5.58
N ILE A 392 -16.08 30.83 -4.97
CA ILE A 392 -14.67 30.43 -4.85
C ILE A 392 -14.55 29.14 -4.02
N LEU A 393 -15.21 29.08 -2.87
CA LEU A 393 -15.20 27.92 -1.99
C LEU A 393 -15.78 26.66 -2.68
N VAL A 394 -16.77 26.79 -3.56
CA VAL A 394 -17.26 25.67 -4.39
C VAL A 394 -16.20 25.21 -5.39
N LEU A 395 -15.51 26.14 -6.06
CA LEU A 395 -14.41 25.81 -6.97
C LEU A 395 -13.25 25.13 -6.25
N GLU A 396 -12.97 25.51 -5.01
CA GLU A 396 -11.95 24.91 -4.14
C GLU A 396 -12.37 23.56 -3.51
N ARG A 397 -13.62 23.12 -3.72
CA ARG A 397 -14.26 22.00 -3.00
C ARG A 397 -14.20 22.15 -1.49
N SER A 398 -14.27 23.37 -1.01
CA SER A 398 -14.13 23.72 0.39
C SER A 398 -15.24 23.12 1.26
N VAL A 399 -14.81 22.31 2.22
CA VAL A 399 -15.61 21.90 3.38
C VAL A 399 -15.54 22.93 4.53
N GLY A 400 -14.81 24.01 4.34
CA GLY A 400 -14.68 25.15 5.25
C GLY A 400 -13.79 24.86 6.46
N GLY A 401 -12.68 24.18 6.23
CA GLY A 401 -11.71 23.78 7.25
C GLY A 401 -12.20 22.70 8.21
N GLY A 402 -13.44 22.25 8.08
CA GLY A 402 -13.98 21.12 8.81
C GLY A 402 -13.57 19.80 8.18
N CYS A 403 -13.46 18.77 8.99
CA CYS A 403 -13.05 17.45 8.56
C CYS A 403 -13.89 16.37 9.25
N VAL A 404 -13.98 15.22 8.60
CA VAL A 404 -14.30 13.95 9.25
C VAL A 404 -12.97 13.45 9.85
N ASP A 405 -13.08 12.73 10.96
CA ASP A 405 -12.00 12.05 11.66
C ASP A 405 -12.57 10.65 11.88
N THR A 406 -12.29 9.74 10.94
CA THR A 406 -12.99 8.46 10.79
C THR A 406 -12.50 7.44 11.80
N ASP A 407 -11.24 7.50 12.20
CA ASP A 407 -10.63 6.58 13.17
C ASP A 407 -10.47 7.16 14.59
N GLU A 408 -10.92 8.39 14.79
CA GLU A 408 -10.98 9.10 16.08
C GLU A 408 -9.61 9.34 16.73
N ASP A 409 -8.57 9.49 15.91
CA ASP A 409 -7.20 9.68 16.37
C ASP A 409 -6.87 11.16 16.69
N GLY A 410 -7.76 12.08 16.30
CA GLY A 410 -7.66 13.52 16.53
C GLY A 410 -7.09 14.32 15.35
N ILE A 411 -6.71 13.65 14.27
CA ILE A 411 -6.35 14.21 12.97
C ILE A 411 -7.57 14.13 12.06
N CYS A 412 -7.58 14.99 11.05
CA CYS A 412 -8.67 15.09 10.11
C CYS A 412 -8.41 14.18 8.92
N ASP A 413 -9.36 13.38 8.41
CA ASP A 413 -9.16 12.45 7.28
C ASP A 413 -8.42 13.08 6.07
N GLY A 414 -8.66 14.36 5.78
CA GLY A 414 -8.00 15.07 4.67
C GLY A 414 -6.60 15.62 4.98
N ASP A 415 -6.23 15.65 6.25
CA ASP A 415 -4.90 15.97 6.78
C ASP A 415 -4.22 14.70 7.37
N ASP A 416 -4.87 13.54 7.29
CA ASP A 416 -4.51 12.28 7.92
C ASP A 416 -3.90 11.32 6.89
N ASN A 417 -2.63 10.97 7.06
CA ASN A 417 -1.95 10.03 6.19
C ASN A 417 -2.36 8.56 6.42
N CYS A 418 -3.21 8.27 7.42
CA CYS A 418 -3.87 7.00 7.64
C CYS A 418 -5.34 7.17 8.09
N ALA A 419 -6.17 7.86 7.31
CA ALA A 419 -7.57 8.18 7.63
C ALA A 419 -8.54 7.04 8.06
N GLN A 420 -8.10 5.78 8.12
CA GLN A 420 -8.89 4.64 8.60
C GLN A 420 -8.21 3.89 9.77
N VAL A 421 -6.98 4.27 10.14
CA VAL A 421 -6.13 3.57 11.12
C VAL A 421 -5.43 4.61 11.98
N ALA A 422 -5.91 4.72 13.22
CA ALA A 422 -5.49 5.77 14.14
C ALA A 422 -3.96 5.87 14.30
N ASN A 423 -3.40 7.00 13.90
CA ASN A 423 -1.99 7.34 14.01
C ASN A 423 -1.78 8.83 14.37
N PRO A 424 -2.06 9.23 15.63
CA PRO A 424 -2.06 10.65 16.02
C PRO A 424 -0.73 11.40 15.84
N LEU A 425 0.35 10.66 15.57
CA LEU A 425 1.70 11.19 15.35
C LEU A 425 2.04 11.41 13.87
N GLN A 426 1.25 10.85 12.93
CA GLN A 426 1.38 11.08 11.49
C GLN A 426 2.80 10.81 10.97
N GLU A 427 3.42 9.72 11.45
CA GLU A 427 4.73 9.27 10.99
C GLU A 427 4.60 8.76 9.54
N ASP A 428 5.53 9.17 8.69
CA ASP A 428 5.62 8.89 7.24
C ASP A 428 7.11 8.92 6.91
N ALA A 429 7.76 7.77 7.03
CA ALA A 429 9.22 7.68 7.02
C ALA A 429 9.81 7.84 5.61
N ASP A 430 9.07 7.49 4.56
CA ASP A 430 9.52 7.59 3.18
C ASP A 430 8.97 8.80 2.40
N GLY A 431 7.94 9.47 2.92
CA GLY A 431 7.38 10.70 2.38
C GLY A 431 6.47 10.51 1.17
N ASP A 432 5.84 9.35 1.00
CA ASP A 432 4.88 9.10 -0.09
C ASP A 432 3.46 9.63 0.18
N GLY A 433 3.19 9.99 1.43
CA GLY A 433 1.94 10.54 1.93
C GLY A 433 0.97 9.53 2.55
N LEU A 434 1.37 8.27 2.72
CA LEU A 434 0.74 7.29 3.60
C LEU A 434 1.51 7.20 4.93
N GLY A 435 0.82 6.92 6.02
CA GLY A 435 1.49 6.79 7.32
C GLY A 435 2.03 5.40 7.57
N ASP A 436 3.12 5.32 8.33
CA ASP A 436 3.87 4.07 8.59
C ASP A 436 2.99 2.90 9.10
N VAL A 437 1.85 3.20 9.74
CA VAL A 437 0.94 2.17 10.29
C VAL A 437 -0.03 1.58 9.28
N CYS A 438 -0.26 2.28 8.16
CA CYS A 438 -1.17 1.87 7.09
C CYS A 438 -0.46 1.68 5.75
N ASP A 439 0.87 1.80 5.76
CA ASP A 439 1.76 1.61 4.62
C ASP A 439 2.32 0.18 4.62
N ASN A 440 2.13 -0.54 3.51
CA ASN A 440 2.69 -1.88 3.30
C ASN A 440 4.17 -1.87 2.86
N CYS A 441 4.77 -0.70 2.61
CA CYS A 441 6.22 -0.49 2.48
C CYS A 441 6.72 0.76 3.22
N PRO A 442 6.77 0.77 4.58
CA PRO A 442 7.04 1.98 5.39
C PRO A 442 8.36 2.72 5.14
N ASN A 443 9.26 2.18 4.32
CA ASN A 443 10.56 2.80 4.02
C ASN A 443 10.81 2.96 2.51
N ILE A 444 9.85 2.59 1.65
CA ILE A 444 9.96 2.61 0.19
C ILE A 444 8.64 3.12 -0.41
N GLN A 445 8.72 4.32 -0.99
CA GLN A 445 7.54 5.03 -1.50
C GLN A 445 6.70 4.18 -2.46
N ASN A 446 5.47 3.89 -2.09
CA ASN A 446 4.56 3.04 -2.88
C ASN A 446 3.08 3.41 -2.64
N ARG A 447 2.76 4.68 -2.86
CA ARG A 447 1.42 5.25 -2.62
C ARG A 447 0.22 4.47 -3.19
N ASP A 448 0.40 3.65 -4.21
CA ASP A 448 -0.65 2.79 -4.77
C ASP A 448 -0.88 1.48 -3.99
N GLN A 449 -0.01 1.16 -3.03
CA GLN A 449 -0.11 0.06 -2.08
C GLN A 449 -0.38 -1.28 -2.78
N GLY A 450 0.31 -1.50 -3.91
CA GLY A 450 0.26 -2.78 -4.62
C GLY A 450 0.74 -3.90 -3.70
N ASP A 451 0.00 -5.00 -3.66
CA ASP A 451 0.30 -6.24 -2.92
C ASP A 451 -0.34 -7.36 -3.73
N ARG A 452 0.44 -7.96 -4.64
CA ARG A 452 -0.07 -8.89 -5.65
C ARG A 452 -0.34 -10.27 -5.10
N ASP A 453 0.50 -10.73 -4.18
CA ASP A 453 0.41 -12.08 -3.62
C ASP A 453 -0.44 -12.12 -2.33
N GLY A 454 -0.74 -10.96 -1.73
CA GLY A 454 -1.66 -10.79 -0.62
C GLY A 454 -1.03 -11.13 0.74
N ASP A 455 0.26 -10.93 0.90
CA ASP A 455 1.01 -11.24 2.13
C ASP A 455 1.14 -10.03 3.09
N ALA A 456 0.63 -8.86 2.67
CA ALA A 456 0.67 -7.56 3.35
C ALA A 456 2.01 -6.81 3.31
N VAL A 457 2.96 -7.28 2.50
CA VAL A 457 4.16 -6.53 2.09
C VAL A 457 3.91 -5.98 0.69
N GLY A 458 4.29 -4.73 0.44
CA GLY A 458 4.02 -4.12 -0.86
C GLY A 458 4.98 -4.57 -1.97
N ASP A 459 4.48 -4.66 -3.20
CA ASP A 459 5.23 -5.09 -4.40
C ASP A 459 6.61 -4.40 -4.56
N GLU A 460 6.75 -3.16 -4.10
CA GLU A 460 7.99 -2.35 -4.21
C GLU A 460 9.05 -2.72 -3.16
N CYS A 461 8.65 -3.27 -2.01
CA CYS A 461 9.55 -3.69 -0.93
C CYS A 461 9.58 -5.21 -0.73
N ASP A 462 8.79 -5.95 -1.50
CA ASP A 462 8.71 -7.40 -1.44
C ASP A 462 9.85 -8.07 -2.22
N ILE A 463 10.62 -8.92 -1.54
CA ILE A 463 11.68 -9.73 -2.15
C ILE A 463 11.15 -10.97 -2.87
N CYS A 464 9.84 -11.29 -2.73
CA CYS A 464 9.12 -12.31 -3.48
C CYS A 464 7.72 -11.85 -3.96
N PRO A 465 7.62 -10.89 -4.90
CA PRO A 465 6.36 -10.22 -5.32
C PRO A 465 5.19 -11.08 -5.84
N ASP A 466 5.41 -12.38 -6.01
CA ASP A 466 4.44 -13.33 -6.53
C ASP A 466 4.22 -14.53 -5.55
N ASN A 467 4.88 -14.55 -4.39
CA ASN A 467 4.98 -15.68 -3.47
C ASN A 467 4.97 -15.24 -1.99
N GLN A 468 3.81 -15.42 -1.32
CA GLN A 468 3.58 -14.92 0.05
C GLN A 468 4.71 -15.24 1.03
N ASN A 469 5.33 -14.20 1.57
CA ASN A 469 6.42 -14.27 2.55
C ASN A 469 6.39 -13.05 3.50
N PRO A 470 5.39 -12.98 4.41
CA PRO A 470 5.22 -11.81 5.28
C PRO A 470 6.41 -11.48 6.20
N ASP A 471 7.32 -12.44 6.40
CA ASP A 471 8.54 -12.29 7.22
C ASP A 471 9.76 -11.84 6.41
N GLN A 472 9.66 -11.78 5.07
CA GLN A 472 10.68 -11.29 4.15
C GLN A 472 12.06 -11.92 4.43
N GLY A 473 12.06 -13.24 4.70
CA GLY A 473 13.28 -13.99 4.97
C GLY A 473 14.17 -14.11 3.74
N ASP A 474 15.45 -13.80 3.91
CA ASP A 474 16.52 -13.92 2.90
C ASP A 474 17.76 -14.45 3.65
N ARG A 475 17.94 -15.77 3.62
CA ARG A 475 18.93 -16.44 4.45
C ARG A 475 20.36 -16.24 3.97
N ASP A 476 20.57 -16.17 2.67
CA ASP A 476 21.88 -16.07 2.06
C ASP A 476 22.28 -14.62 1.71
N GLY A 477 21.33 -13.69 1.72
CA GLY A 477 21.52 -12.26 1.56
C GLY A 477 21.71 -11.82 0.11
N ASP A 478 21.10 -12.51 -0.84
CA ASP A 478 21.25 -12.25 -2.28
C ASP A 478 20.18 -11.27 -2.84
N GLY A 479 19.15 -10.98 -2.05
CA GLY A 479 18.03 -10.10 -2.41
C GLY A 479 16.80 -10.80 -2.99
N ARG A 480 16.78 -12.13 -3.03
CA ARG A 480 15.61 -12.98 -3.27
C ARG A 480 15.19 -13.62 -1.95
N GLY A 481 13.88 -13.69 -1.71
CA GLY A 481 13.41 -14.28 -0.46
C GLY A 481 13.39 -15.80 -0.50
N ASP A 482 13.56 -16.43 0.66
CA ASP A 482 13.54 -17.90 0.86
C ASP A 482 12.31 -18.58 0.19
N ALA A 483 11.19 -17.86 0.03
CA ALA A 483 9.95 -18.37 -0.55
C ALA A 483 9.97 -18.46 -2.09
N CYS A 484 10.86 -17.73 -2.75
CA CYS A 484 11.00 -17.66 -4.21
C CYS A 484 12.44 -17.86 -4.69
N ASP A 485 13.33 -18.27 -3.78
CA ASP A 485 14.73 -18.53 -4.03
C ASP A 485 14.97 -20.02 -4.33
N ASN A 486 15.48 -20.32 -5.53
CA ASN A 486 15.84 -21.66 -5.94
C ASN A 486 17.19 -22.15 -5.39
N CYS A 487 17.91 -21.32 -4.62
CA CYS A 487 19.11 -21.68 -3.86
C CYS A 487 19.15 -21.02 -2.46
N THR A 488 18.22 -21.40 -1.58
CA THR A 488 18.00 -20.77 -0.24
C THR A 488 19.22 -20.63 0.70
N ASP A 489 20.34 -21.29 0.41
CA ASP A 489 21.57 -21.21 1.22
C ASP A 489 22.79 -20.69 0.42
N VAL A 490 22.63 -20.33 -0.86
CA VAL A 490 23.72 -19.97 -1.79
C VAL A 490 23.32 -18.83 -2.71
N GLN A 491 23.98 -17.67 -2.53
CA GLN A 491 23.65 -16.44 -3.25
C GLN A 491 23.61 -16.60 -4.77
N ASN A 492 22.44 -16.39 -5.36
CA ASN A 492 22.21 -16.41 -6.80
C ASN A 492 21.12 -15.42 -7.24
N PRO A 493 21.40 -14.10 -7.22
CA PRO A 493 20.38 -13.07 -7.44
C PRO A 493 19.65 -13.15 -8.80
N ASP A 494 20.27 -13.79 -9.79
CA ASP A 494 19.71 -13.98 -11.13
C ASP A 494 18.79 -15.20 -11.25
N GLN A 495 18.75 -16.07 -10.24
CA GLN A 495 17.86 -17.23 -10.13
C GLN A 495 17.92 -18.10 -11.39
N ALA A 496 19.14 -18.28 -11.92
CA ALA A 496 19.37 -19.14 -13.07
C ALA A 496 19.04 -20.59 -12.71
N ASP A 497 18.28 -21.24 -13.59
CA ASP A 497 17.86 -22.63 -13.52
C ASP A 497 17.84 -23.13 -14.97
N SER A 498 18.97 -23.69 -15.39
CA SER A 498 19.27 -23.99 -16.78
C SER A 498 18.51 -25.20 -17.31
N ASP A 499 18.10 -26.13 -16.43
CA ASP A 499 17.40 -27.36 -16.80
C ASP A 499 15.91 -27.39 -16.37
N GLY A 500 15.50 -26.46 -15.49
CA GLY A 500 14.12 -26.18 -15.13
C GLY A 500 13.56 -27.10 -14.04
N ASP A 501 14.40 -27.71 -13.21
CA ASP A 501 13.99 -28.65 -12.17
C ASP A 501 13.56 -27.96 -10.85
N GLY A 502 13.83 -26.67 -10.72
CA GLY A 502 13.50 -25.83 -9.56
C GLY A 502 14.63 -25.65 -8.54
N LEU A 503 15.80 -26.24 -8.77
CA LEU A 503 17.06 -25.96 -8.10
C LEU A 503 17.87 -24.98 -8.97
N GLY A 504 18.58 -24.02 -8.35
CA GLY A 504 19.36 -23.05 -9.13
C GLY A 504 20.75 -23.54 -9.50
N ASP A 505 21.29 -23.07 -10.63
CA ASP A 505 22.61 -23.46 -11.17
C ASP A 505 23.77 -23.36 -10.14
N PHE A 506 23.63 -22.52 -9.11
CA PHE A 506 24.66 -22.33 -8.07
C PHE A 506 24.62 -23.36 -6.94
N CYS A 507 23.48 -24.01 -6.72
CA CYS A 507 23.27 -25.02 -5.71
C CYS A 507 22.87 -26.38 -6.33
N ASP A 508 22.88 -26.45 -7.66
CA ASP A 508 22.67 -27.63 -8.45
C ASP A 508 24.02 -28.19 -8.91
N ASP A 509 24.43 -29.28 -8.27
CA ASP A 509 25.65 -30.01 -8.65
C ASP A 509 25.44 -30.83 -9.95
N CYS A 510 24.23 -30.85 -10.49
CA CYS A 510 23.82 -31.60 -11.67
C CYS A 510 23.16 -30.68 -12.73
N GLU A 511 23.96 -29.84 -13.41
CA GLU A 511 23.52 -28.95 -14.52
C GLU A 511 22.88 -29.67 -15.75
N GLY A 512 22.46 -30.93 -15.62
CA GLY A 512 21.39 -31.51 -16.41
C GLY A 512 21.03 -32.94 -15.97
N ASP A 513 19.76 -33.32 -16.25
CA ASP A 513 19.17 -34.66 -16.11
C ASP A 513 20.17 -35.82 -15.90
N PRO A 514 19.98 -36.68 -14.87
CA PRO A 514 20.92 -37.73 -14.50
C PRO A 514 21.30 -38.61 -15.69
N ARG A 515 22.59 -38.77 -15.89
CA ARG A 515 23.19 -39.57 -16.96
C ARG A 515 23.72 -40.87 -16.38
N ALA A 516 24.34 -41.70 -17.21
CA ALA A 516 24.96 -42.91 -16.70
C ALA A 516 26.36 -42.55 -16.20
N GLU A 517 26.72 -43.06 -15.02
CA GLU A 517 27.99 -42.76 -14.39
C GLU A 517 29.20 -43.04 -15.29
N ALA A 518 30.15 -42.11 -15.34
CA ALA A 518 31.44 -42.26 -15.98
C ALA A 518 32.57 -42.05 -14.97
N CYS A 519 33.66 -42.81 -15.08
CA CYS A 519 34.88 -42.63 -14.27
C CYS A 519 35.61 -41.32 -14.67
N ASN A 520 35.11 -40.17 -14.20
CA ASN A 520 35.55 -38.82 -14.55
C ASN A 520 35.74 -37.91 -13.32
N GLY A 521 35.35 -38.36 -12.12
CA GLY A 521 35.44 -37.58 -10.87
C GLY A 521 34.27 -36.62 -10.62
N GLU A 522 33.16 -36.78 -11.34
CA GLU A 522 31.89 -36.06 -11.22
C GLU A 522 30.79 -37.07 -10.84
N ASP A 523 29.71 -36.65 -10.16
CA ASP A 523 28.52 -37.48 -9.87
C ASP A 523 27.56 -37.32 -11.05
N ASP A 524 27.72 -38.14 -12.10
CA ASP A 524 27.00 -37.99 -13.38
C ASP A 524 25.54 -38.50 -13.28
N ASP A 525 25.22 -39.37 -12.31
CA ASP A 525 23.88 -39.94 -12.10
C ASP A 525 23.10 -39.39 -10.89
N CYS A 526 23.74 -38.50 -10.13
CA CYS A 526 23.18 -37.64 -9.09
C CYS A 526 22.59 -38.44 -7.90
N ASP A 527 23.21 -39.57 -7.55
CA ASP A 527 22.80 -40.37 -6.40
C ASP A 527 23.52 -40.01 -5.09
N GLY A 528 24.47 -39.07 -5.16
CA GLY A 528 25.25 -38.53 -4.05
C GLY A 528 26.55 -39.28 -3.77
N PHE A 529 26.93 -40.19 -4.66
CA PHE A 529 28.24 -40.82 -4.69
C PHE A 529 29.00 -40.33 -5.95
N ILE A 530 30.33 -40.48 -5.98
CA ILE A 530 31.14 -40.07 -7.15
C ILE A 530 31.78 -41.33 -7.70
N ASP A 531 31.66 -41.52 -9.01
CA ASP A 531 32.18 -42.65 -9.78
C ASP A 531 31.74 -44.01 -9.18
N GLU A 532 30.44 -44.32 -9.14
CA GLU A 532 29.84 -45.62 -8.75
C GLU A 532 28.98 -46.25 -9.86
N ASP A 533 28.70 -47.56 -9.80
CA ASP A 533 27.75 -48.25 -10.70
C ASP A 533 27.88 -47.97 -12.23
N PHE A 534 29.05 -47.52 -12.71
CA PHE A 534 29.29 -47.09 -14.10
C PHE A 534 29.20 -48.25 -15.11
N GLY A 535 28.22 -48.14 -16.02
CA GLY A 535 27.79 -49.19 -16.94
C GLY A 535 28.58 -49.30 -18.25
N ASP A 536 28.83 -50.54 -18.67
CA ASP A 536 29.40 -50.98 -19.98
C ASP A 536 30.93 -51.20 -20.08
N GLY A 537 31.55 -51.75 -19.02
CA GLY A 537 32.79 -52.56 -19.16
C GLY A 537 33.99 -52.24 -18.26
N GLY A 538 33.84 -51.47 -17.17
CA GLY A 538 34.99 -50.96 -16.43
C GLY A 538 34.95 -50.92 -14.89
N ALA A 539 33.82 -51.17 -14.22
CA ALA A 539 33.77 -51.55 -12.80
C ALA A 539 33.42 -53.03 -12.72
N GLY A 540 34.28 -53.85 -12.10
CA GLY A 540 34.01 -55.30 -12.00
C GLY A 540 34.37 -56.11 -13.27
N GLY A 541 34.73 -55.43 -14.37
CA GLY A 541 35.16 -56.08 -15.61
C GLY A 541 36.52 -56.77 -15.45
N ALA A 542 36.63 -58.01 -15.92
CA ALA A 542 37.89 -58.77 -15.88
C ALA A 542 38.96 -58.08 -16.74
N CYS A 543 40.17 -57.98 -16.20
CA CYS A 543 41.34 -57.41 -16.83
C CYS A 543 42.58 -58.29 -16.60
N GLU A 544 43.66 -58.08 -17.37
CA GLU A 544 44.93 -58.80 -17.19
C GLU A 544 45.92 -57.92 -16.42
N THR A 545 46.43 -58.41 -15.29
CA THR A 545 47.33 -57.65 -14.39
C THR A 545 48.77 -57.64 -14.89
N GLY A 546 49.13 -58.59 -15.76
CA GLY A 546 50.50 -58.85 -16.19
C GLY A 546 51.36 -59.62 -15.18
N LEU A 547 50.80 -60.06 -14.05
CA LEU A 547 51.46 -60.94 -13.08
C LEU A 547 51.35 -62.42 -13.52
N PRO A 548 52.32 -63.28 -13.17
CA PRO A 548 52.22 -64.71 -13.41
C PRO A 548 51.31 -65.39 -12.37
N GLY A 549 51.12 -66.71 -12.53
CA GLY A 549 50.41 -67.53 -11.56
C GLY A 549 48.93 -67.17 -11.37
N VAL A 550 48.44 -67.36 -10.15
CA VAL A 550 47.02 -67.11 -9.79
C VAL A 550 46.66 -65.62 -9.81
N CYS A 551 47.64 -64.72 -9.86
CA CYS A 551 47.45 -63.27 -9.86
C CYS A 551 47.19 -62.67 -11.24
N ALA A 552 47.22 -63.46 -12.32
CA ALA A 552 47.17 -62.97 -13.70
C ALA A 552 45.84 -62.27 -14.07
N GLU A 553 44.73 -62.73 -13.49
CA GLU A 553 43.41 -62.13 -13.69
C GLU A 553 43.13 -61.07 -12.62
N GLY A 554 42.56 -59.94 -13.05
CA GLY A 554 42.21 -58.81 -12.19
C GLY A 554 40.85 -58.22 -12.50
N ILE A 555 40.49 -57.19 -11.75
CA ILE A 555 39.26 -56.40 -11.91
C ILE A 555 39.64 -54.93 -12.13
N ASN A 556 38.99 -54.27 -13.09
CA ASN A 556 39.15 -52.84 -13.28
C ASN A 556 38.51 -52.05 -12.13
N VAL A 557 39.27 -51.10 -11.59
CA VAL A 557 38.84 -50.09 -10.60
C VAL A 557 39.10 -48.69 -11.15
N CYS A 558 38.24 -47.72 -10.81
CA CYS A 558 38.45 -46.31 -11.13
C CYS A 558 39.51 -45.73 -10.16
N ASP A 559 40.55 -45.10 -10.70
CA ASP A 559 41.64 -44.49 -9.95
C ASP A 559 42.07 -43.19 -10.67
N ASP A 560 41.71 -42.04 -10.09
CA ASP A 560 42.04 -40.69 -10.57
C ASP A 560 41.66 -40.44 -12.05
N GLY A 561 40.41 -40.78 -12.42
CA GLY A 561 39.87 -40.63 -13.77
C GLY A 561 40.44 -41.61 -14.80
N GLY A 562 41.11 -42.68 -14.35
CA GLY A 562 41.65 -43.74 -15.21
C GLY A 562 41.35 -45.14 -14.67
N PHE A 563 41.22 -46.12 -15.56
CA PHE A 563 41.07 -47.52 -15.17
C PHE A 563 42.40 -48.12 -14.73
N ARG A 564 42.44 -48.69 -13.52
CA ARG A 564 43.54 -49.52 -13.03
C ARG A 564 43.06 -50.96 -12.86
N CYS A 565 43.86 -51.93 -13.32
CA CYS A 565 43.58 -53.34 -13.12
C CYS A 565 44.18 -53.80 -11.77
N GLU A 566 43.35 -54.23 -10.83
CA GLU A 566 43.80 -54.83 -9.57
C GLU A 566 43.72 -56.36 -9.60
N PRO A 567 44.73 -57.11 -9.10
CA PRO A 567 44.68 -58.57 -9.06
C PRO A 567 43.49 -59.09 -8.26
N ALA A 568 42.76 -60.06 -8.82
CA ALA A 568 41.65 -60.71 -8.12
C ALA A 568 42.14 -61.60 -6.97
N VAL A 569 43.39 -62.08 -7.06
CA VAL A 569 44.10 -62.83 -6.03
C VAL A 569 45.42 -62.13 -5.76
N MET A 570 45.72 -61.87 -4.49
CA MET A 570 46.98 -61.26 -4.07
C MET A 570 48.06 -62.34 -3.86
N PRO A 571 49.34 -62.05 -4.14
CA PRO A 571 50.47 -62.94 -3.84
C PRO A 571 50.45 -63.47 -2.39
N GLY A 572 50.51 -64.79 -2.25
CA GLY A 572 50.50 -65.52 -0.98
C GLY A 572 51.81 -66.24 -0.67
N ASP A 573 51.78 -67.16 0.29
CA ASP A 573 52.87 -68.14 0.47
C ASP A 573 52.63 -69.33 -0.47
N GLU A 574 53.69 -69.96 -0.96
CA GLU A 574 53.61 -71.17 -1.80
C GLU A 574 53.05 -72.39 -1.03
N PHE A 575 52.20 -73.15 -1.70
CA PHE A 575 51.70 -74.46 -1.27
C PHE A 575 52.20 -75.52 -2.24
N CYS A 576 52.36 -76.77 -1.80
CA CYS A 576 52.66 -77.89 -2.70
C CYS A 576 51.37 -78.35 -3.40
N ASP A 577 50.89 -77.57 -4.37
CA ASP A 577 49.64 -77.81 -5.09
C ASP A 577 49.74 -77.62 -6.62
N GLY A 578 50.93 -77.31 -7.13
CA GLY A 578 51.20 -77.12 -8.54
C GLY A 578 50.76 -75.76 -9.09
N LEU A 579 50.45 -74.79 -8.22
CA LEU A 579 50.11 -73.42 -8.57
C LEU A 579 51.17 -72.44 -8.06
N ASP A 580 51.45 -71.40 -8.86
CA ASP A 580 52.27 -70.25 -8.51
C ASP A 580 51.40 -69.26 -7.70
N ASN A 581 51.43 -69.42 -6.37
CA ASN A 581 50.58 -68.75 -5.39
C ASN A 581 51.17 -67.42 -4.90
N ASP A 582 52.49 -67.30 -4.88
CA ASP A 582 53.22 -66.07 -4.58
C ASP A 582 53.50 -65.21 -5.84
N CYS A 583 53.14 -65.75 -7.01
CA CYS A 583 53.13 -65.05 -8.29
C CYS A 583 54.52 -64.53 -8.68
N ASP A 584 55.57 -65.28 -8.35
CA ASP A 584 56.96 -64.97 -8.72
C ASP A 584 57.40 -65.61 -10.05
N GLY A 585 56.57 -66.52 -10.59
CA GLY A 585 56.79 -67.23 -11.85
C GLY A 585 57.46 -68.60 -11.72
N ALA A 586 57.76 -69.05 -10.51
CA ALA A 586 58.07 -70.43 -10.20
C ALA A 586 56.82 -71.16 -9.65
N THR A 587 56.95 -72.45 -9.32
CA THR A 587 55.80 -73.24 -8.86
C THR A 587 56.29 -74.18 -7.76
N ASP A 588 55.65 -74.13 -6.59
CA ASP A 588 55.96 -74.91 -5.41
C ASP A 588 57.42 -74.77 -4.90
N GLU A 589 58.08 -73.64 -5.15
CA GLU A 589 59.40 -73.34 -4.59
C GLU A 589 59.30 -72.84 -3.15
N GLY A 590 60.38 -73.02 -2.38
CA GLY A 590 60.42 -72.52 -1.01
C GLY A 590 59.43 -73.17 -0.03
N VAL A 591 58.58 -74.12 -0.47
CA VAL A 591 57.61 -74.82 0.38
C VAL A 591 58.33 -75.55 1.52
N ASP A 592 58.17 -75.04 2.74
CA ASP A 592 58.78 -75.62 3.93
C ASP A 592 58.00 -76.86 4.40
N VAL A 593 58.41 -78.01 3.89
CA VAL A 593 57.94 -79.33 4.37
C VAL A 593 58.78 -79.85 5.54
N ALA A 594 59.76 -79.08 6.05
CA ALA A 594 60.71 -79.57 7.03
C ALA A 594 60.10 -79.62 8.45
N GLY A 595 60.07 -80.84 9.02
CA GLY A 595 59.73 -81.06 10.44
C GLY A 595 58.44 -81.85 10.68
N GLY A 596 57.67 -82.17 9.64
CA GLY A 596 56.60 -83.16 9.74
C GLY A 596 57.18 -84.57 9.72
N VAL A 597 56.73 -85.45 10.61
CA VAL A 597 56.93 -86.90 10.46
C VAL A 597 55.69 -87.46 9.79
N CYS A 598 55.89 -88.16 8.68
CA CYS A 598 54.83 -88.78 7.91
C CYS A 598 54.92 -90.31 8.03
N ALA A 599 53.86 -91.04 7.69
CA ALA A 599 53.89 -92.49 7.70
C ALA A 599 54.34 -92.99 6.32
N SER A 600 55.48 -93.68 6.24
CA SER A 600 56.00 -94.25 4.99
C SER A 600 55.16 -95.44 4.49
N GLY A 601 54.33 -96.01 5.37
CA GLY A 601 53.50 -97.18 5.11
C GLY A 601 54.21 -98.53 5.33
N LEU A 602 55.47 -98.55 5.76
CA LEU A 602 56.23 -99.76 6.10
C LEU A 602 56.12 -100.10 7.62
N PRO A 603 56.31 -101.36 8.04
CA PRO A 603 56.32 -101.73 9.46
C PRO A 603 57.72 -101.53 10.09
N GLY A 604 57.83 -101.83 11.39
CA GLY A 604 59.09 -101.78 12.13
C GLY A 604 59.69 -100.39 12.24
N ILE A 605 61.02 -100.31 12.31
CA ILE A 605 61.77 -99.04 12.40
C ILE A 605 61.58 -98.14 11.15
N CYS A 606 61.11 -98.70 10.04
CA CYS A 606 60.91 -97.99 8.78
C CYS A 606 59.60 -97.19 8.69
N ALA A 607 58.70 -97.30 9.68
CA ALA A 607 57.34 -96.77 9.61
C ALA A 607 57.25 -95.23 9.56
N GLU A 608 58.20 -94.57 10.21
CA GLU A 608 58.30 -93.12 10.23
C GLU A 608 59.08 -92.64 8.99
N GLY A 609 58.55 -91.65 8.29
CA GLY A 609 59.11 -91.07 7.07
C GLY A 609 59.24 -89.55 7.14
N ILE A 610 60.00 -89.01 6.20
CA ILE A 610 60.25 -87.57 6.04
C ILE A 610 59.51 -87.09 4.78
N PRO A 611 58.66 -86.05 4.88
CA PRO A 611 57.90 -85.52 3.75
C PRO A 611 58.78 -84.69 2.80
N ALA A 612 58.47 -84.76 1.51
CA ALA A 612 59.08 -83.97 0.45
C ALA A 612 58.02 -83.54 -0.58
N CYS A 613 58.03 -82.29 -1.03
CA CYS A 613 57.19 -81.86 -2.16
C CYS A 613 57.88 -82.28 -3.47
N ILE A 614 57.22 -83.12 -4.27
CA ILE A 614 57.77 -83.64 -5.52
C ILE A 614 56.69 -83.54 -6.62
N ASN A 615 56.94 -82.69 -7.61
CA ASN A 615 56.02 -82.44 -8.74
C ASN A 615 54.60 -82.00 -8.33
N GLY A 616 54.49 -81.09 -7.36
CA GLY A 616 53.19 -80.56 -6.89
C GLY A 616 52.39 -81.50 -5.98
N ASP A 617 52.97 -82.62 -5.54
CA ASP A 617 52.38 -83.55 -4.59
C ASP A 617 53.31 -83.79 -3.39
N LEU A 618 52.73 -83.87 -2.19
CA LEU A 618 53.45 -84.20 -0.96
C LEU A 618 53.73 -85.72 -0.88
N ASP A 619 54.99 -86.12 -1.03
CA ASP A 619 55.45 -87.52 -0.94
C ASP A 619 56.16 -87.80 0.40
N CYS A 620 56.16 -89.07 0.85
CA CYS A 620 56.72 -89.48 2.15
C CYS A 620 57.71 -90.65 2.00
N SER A 621 59.00 -90.39 2.26
CA SER A 621 60.07 -91.41 2.16
C SER A 621 60.48 -91.95 3.55
N PRO A 622 60.76 -93.26 3.72
CA PRO A 622 61.13 -93.84 5.02
C PRO A 622 62.39 -93.19 5.62
N ALA A 623 62.34 -92.85 6.91
CA ALA A 623 63.44 -92.18 7.62
C ALA A 623 64.59 -93.13 7.99
N GLU A 624 64.28 -94.41 8.25
CA GLU A 624 65.24 -95.48 8.47
C GLU A 624 65.08 -96.59 7.42
N SER A 625 66.20 -97.23 7.07
CA SER A 625 66.24 -98.33 6.11
C SER A 625 66.32 -99.68 6.83
N ALA A 626 65.65 -100.70 6.30
CA ALA A 626 65.68 -102.06 6.84
C ALA A 626 67.09 -102.64 6.93
N VAL A 627 67.42 -103.28 8.06
CA VAL A 627 68.71 -103.95 8.34
C VAL A 627 68.47 -105.27 9.07
N ASP A 628 69.41 -106.22 8.98
CA ASP A 628 69.28 -107.55 9.63
C ASP A 628 69.00 -107.45 11.14
N GLU A 629 68.15 -108.35 11.67
CA GLU A 629 67.73 -108.37 13.09
C GLU A 629 68.85 -108.53 14.12
N ILE A 630 68.69 -107.86 15.26
CA ILE A 630 69.63 -107.86 16.39
C ILE A 630 68.87 -107.83 17.71
N CYS A 631 69.04 -108.86 18.55
CA CYS A 631 68.21 -109.16 19.74
C CYS A 631 68.00 -107.99 20.71
N ASP A 632 67.11 -107.08 20.33
CA ASP A 632 66.76 -105.86 21.02
C ASP A 632 65.24 -105.65 21.10
N ALA A 633 64.47 -106.65 20.64
CA ALA A 633 63.02 -106.68 20.62
C ALA A 633 62.39 -105.58 19.75
N ARG A 634 63.10 -105.11 18.72
CA ARG A 634 62.57 -104.29 17.62
C ARG A 634 62.52 -105.12 16.33
N ASP A 635 61.77 -104.60 15.35
CA ASP A 635 61.66 -105.15 13.99
C ASP A 635 62.56 -104.26 13.12
N ASN A 636 63.83 -104.65 13.05
CA ASN A 636 64.91 -103.92 12.40
C ASN A 636 64.97 -104.21 10.90
N ASP A 637 64.54 -105.41 10.47
CA ASP A 637 64.47 -105.75 9.05
C ASP A 637 63.15 -105.33 8.40
N CYS A 638 62.24 -104.74 9.19
CA CYS A 638 60.99 -104.14 8.78
C CYS A 638 60.09 -105.15 8.04
N ASP A 639 60.15 -106.43 8.43
CA ASP A 639 59.31 -107.49 7.87
C ASP A 639 58.00 -107.72 8.63
N GLY A 640 57.83 -107.03 9.76
CA GLY A 640 56.66 -107.08 10.62
C GLY A 640 56.79 -108.05 11.80
N THR A 641 57.96 -108.66 12.02
CA THR A 641 58.24 -109.54 13.15
C THR A 641 59.37 -109.01 14.03
N ILE A 642 59.23 -109.13 15.36
CA ILE A 642 60.27 -108.72 16.32
C ILE A 642 61.03 -109.95 16.81
N ASP A 643 62.33 -109.79 17.08
CA ASP A 643 63.24 -110.89 17.43
C ASP A 643 63.22 -111.43 18.88
#